data_AF-A0A1C5QJI4-F1
#
_entry.id   AF-A0A1C5QJI4-F1
#
_cell.length_a   1.000
_cell.length_b   1.000
_cell.length_c   1.000
_cell.angle_alpha   90.00
_cell.angle_beta   90.00
_cell.angle_gamma   90.00
#
_symmetry.space_group_name_H-M   'P 1'
#
loop_
_entity.id
_entity.type
_entity.pdbx_description
1 polymer ?
#
loop_
_entity_poly.entity_id
_entity_poly.type
_entity_poly.pdbx_seq_one_letter_code
_entity_poly.pdbx_strand_id
1 'polypeptide(L)'
;MDNKQKLEEILRKRGIAALHTDDTKEEDIPEASDRFKKLMDIYYTLKVTADMETPYWYNRIWWENDGDLIEVRRAKAVAGGYAHTTPTILPYEKLVMNKTKDIRGAFPFPWVCASFFNSLAESLMNEVDAPAENEADSVSVVGAGGGNVTESYGEIISIAKKFGMRKEDIPVLVKVSKYWDGISVEDVSTKYAKMIPEYDQFSAVMDSVVVMFDSFAIPQGREVMNYYMPLQYGFDEIQKMCDDRIALVMGEAEDDGILGMSRGYYYAAMKEVCKGLSKWCENYARRAKDLASRERDPEFKKNYEEIAEVMENIAHKRPASFREALQMTLCLHYGVVNEDPQSGQSIGRLGQVLQPFYEKDIEEGKITDEEVIELLELYRIKITCIECFASAGVSGGVLSGNTFNNLSLGGQSYDGRSAVTPLEYLILEAGMRAKTPQPTLSVLYDEKTPEDFLMKAAQCTKLGLGYPAWMNNQTGMNFMMRQYGPEGMNLEDARAWCLGGCLESAPGCFSPLEYNGKVTMIPGGASPTCGTGIHFTALPKILELVLTNGVDQRTGKRVFPAHNEKIETYDQMVALWQRYLDISNRIVNRVNNMQMDIWRKYNMPAVNSLLKADCFKKGQHIGNCGARYNACINFESCGTITYINSLASIKKNVFDDQKYTLEEMTDAMVHNFGFKTAYETNVFSPDFRESTPEAAKYAQIFADCVNAPKYGNADPYVDQLLRDYQMYLKDYLPTLKSYYGKPEYLCQISVSTHGPQGFVTLASADGRLAGTTYSDGSVSAAAGTDKNGIYAIFESATVYDHSQNQNAQMNLKLHPSAVKGLSGTRKLLDVVRAYMRKGGFHVQFNVVGSDTLRAAQKKPEAYRDLMVRVAGFTQYWCEIGKPIQDEVIYRTEYDEA
;
A
#
# COMPACT_ATOMS: atom_id res chain seq x y z
N MET A 1 22.18 -38.14 -28.94
CA MET A 1 21.11 -37.29 -29.48
C MET A 1 20.71 -36.35 -28.37
N ASP A 2 20.99 -35.07 -28.57
CA ASP A 2 20.58 -33.97 -27.69
C ASP A 2 19.05 -33.99 -27.49
N ASN A 3 18.58 -33.66 -26.29
CA ASN A 3 17.15 -33.57 -25.98
C ASN A 3 16.42 -32.60 -26.91
N LYS A 4 17.10 -31.55 -27.39
CA LYS A 4 16.57 -30.62 -28.40
C LYS A 4 16.26 -31.32 -29.72
N GLN A 5 17.18 -32.18 -30.18
CA GLN A 5 17.02 -32.95 -31.42
C GLN A 5 15.89 -33.99 -31.32
N LYS A 6 15.71 -34.64 -30.17
CA LYS A 6 14.60 -35.57 -29.94
C LYS A 6 13.24 -34.86 -29.95
N LEU A 7 13.16 -33.68 -29.35
CA LEU A 7 11.92 -32.88 -29.31
C LEU A 7 11.54 -32.39 -30.71
N GLU A 8 12.52 -31.88 -31.48
CA GLU A 8 12.31 -31.47 -32.87
C GLU A 8 11.87 -32.65 -33.75
N GLU A 9 12.43 -33.84 -33.54
CA GLU A 9 12.02 -35.04 -34.29
C GLU A 9 10.58 -35.47 -33.95
N ILE A 10 10.17 -35.36 -32.67
CA ILE A 10 8.80 -35.65 -32.22
C ILE A 10 7.80 -34.64 -32.79
N LEU A 11 8.13 -33.34 -32.78
CA LEU A 11 7.29 -32.28 -33.33
C LEU A 11 7.14 -32.41 -34.86
N ARG A 12 8.25 -32.72 -35.55
CA ARG A 12 8.23 -32.97 -37.00
C ARG A 12 7.40 -34.20 -37.37
N LYS A 13 7.47 -35.28 -36.58
CA LYS A 13 6.61 -36.47 -36.76
C LYS A 13 5.12 -36.19 -36.55
N ARG A 14 4.76 -35.10 -35.87
CA ARG A 14 3.38 -34.66 -35.62
C ARG A 14 2.90 -33.57 -36.58
N GLY A 15 3.70 -33.18 -37.58
CA GLY A 15 3.34 -32.12 -38.53
C GLY A 15 3.34 -30.71 -37.95
N ILE A 16 3.97 -30.51 -36.79
CA ILE A 16 4.07 -29.21 -36.11
C ILE A 16 5.44 -28.62 -36.46
N ALA A 17 5.45 -27.51 -37.20
CA ALA A 17 6.69 -26.78 -37.45
C ALA A 17 7.22 -26.22 -36.12
N ALA A 18 8.49 -26.49 -35.81
CA ALA A 18 9.15 -25.85 -34.68
C ALA A 18 9.23 -24.34 -34.99
N LEU A 19 8.48 -23.53 -34.25
CA LEU A 19 8.69 -22.09 -34.23
C LEU A 19 10.07 -21.85 -33.63
N HIS A 20 11.04 -21.44 -34.47
CA HIS A 20 12.33 -20.93 -34.00
C HIS A 20 12.07 -19.58 -33.30
N THR A 21 11.65 -19.62 -32.04
CA THR A 21 11.39 -18.42 -31.21
C THR A 21 12.66 -17.74 -30.72
N ASP A 22 13.83 -18.37 -30.89
CA ASP A 22 15.13 -17.80 -30.49
C ASP A 22 15.58 -16.65 -31.43
N ASP A 23 15.02 -16.56 -32.65
CA ASP A 23 15.39 -15.53 -33.65
C ASP A 23 14.42 -14.34 -33.73
N THR A 24 13.29 -14.38 -33.02
CA THR A 24 12.39 -13.22 -32.89
C THR A 24 13.04 -12.18 -31.99
N LYS A 25 13.57 -11.11 -32.60
CA LYS A 25 14.05 -9.93 -31.88
C LYS A 25 12.92 -9.36 -31.04
N GLU A 26 13.24 -9.09 -29.79
CA GLU A 26 12.36 -8.32 -28.93
C GLU A 26 12.26 -6.88 -29.44
N GLU A 27 11.07 -6.30 -29.40
CA GLU A 27 10.88 -4.90 -29.79
C GLU A 27 11.62 -3.97 -28.82
N ASP A 28 12.36 -3.01 -29.38
CA ASP A 28 12.97 -1.95 -28.60
C ASP A 28 11.86 -1.11 -27.95
N ILE A 29 12.00 -0.81 -26.66
CA ILE A 29 11.07 0.06 -25.96
C ILE A 29 11.27 1.47 -26.50
N PRO A 30 10.24 2.12 -27.07
CA PRO A 30 10.37 3.49 -27.52
C PRO A 30 10.78 4.42 -26.38
N GLU A 31 11.49 5.48 -26.72
CA GLU A 31 11.81 6.53 -25.78
C GLU A 31 10.52 7.17 -25.24
N ALA A 32 10.52 7.55 -23.97
CA ALA A 32 9.44 8.36 -23.41
C ALA A 32 9.34 9.71 -24.13
N SER A 33 8.14 10.31 -24.10
CA SER A 33 7.88 11.61 -24.69
C SER A 33 8.85 12.70 -24.16
N ASP A 34 9.14 13.69 -25.00
CA ASP A 34 10.01 14.81 -24.61
C ASP A 34 9.45 15.59 -23.40
N ARG A 35 8.12 15.67 -23.27
CA ARG A 35 7.46 16.29 -22.12
C ARG A 35 7.69 15.51 -20.84
N PHE A 36 7.57 14.18 -20.89
CA PHE A 36 7.88 13.32 -19.75
C PHE A 36 9.33 13.52 -19.30
N LYS A 37 10.30 13.48 -20.22
CA LYS A 37 11.73 13.65 -19.91
C LYS A 37 12.00 14.97 -19.19
N LYS A 38 11.49 16.09 -19.73
CA LYS A 38 11.67 17.42 -19.13
C LYS A 38 11.04 17.54 -17.73
N LEU A 39 9.87 16.93 -17.53
CA LEU A 39 9.22 16.92 -16.22
C LEU A 39 9.93 15.99 -15.23
N MET A 40 10.54 14.90 -15.71
CA MET A 40 11.37 14.03 -14.88
C MET A 40 12.70 14.67 -14.47
N ASP A 41 13.32 15.47 -15.36
CA ASP A 41 14.48 16.27 -14.99
C ASP A 41 14.16 17.22 -13.84
N ILE A 42 12.97 17.84 -13.86
CA ILE A 42 12.46 18.62 -12.73
C ILE A 42 12.25 17.69 -11.52
N TYR A 43 11.52 16.59 -11.69
CA TYR A 43 11.17 15.64 -10.62
C TYR A 43 12.38 15.20 -9.79
N TYR A 44 13.49 14.85 -10.45
CA TYR A 44 14.67 14.34 -9.75
C TYR A 44 15.36 15.38 -8.85
N THR A 45 15.10 16.66 -9.07
CA THR A 45 15.58 17.78 -8.23
C THR A 45 14.63 18.15 -7.10
N LEU A 46 13.38 17.69 -7.17
CA LEU A 46 12.35 18.05 -6.19
C LEU A 46 12.67 17.50 -4.81
N LYS A 47 12.25 18.26 -3.80
CA LYS A 47 12.17 17.82 -2.42
C LYS A 47 10.74 17.47 -2.06
N VAL A 48 10.59 16.52 -1.15
CA VAL A 48 9.33 16.20 -0.49
C VAL A 48 9.01 17.33 0.47
N THR A 49 7.89 18.00 0.25
CA THR A 49 7.57 19.27 0.92
C THR A 49 6.27 19.16 1.70
N ALA A 50 6.26 19.70 2.91
CA ALA A 50 5.04 19.94 3.67
C ALA A 50 4.74 21.44 3.73
N ASP A 51 3.49 21.82 3.44
CA ASP A 51 3.01 23.19 3.53
C ASP A 51 1.71 23.31 4.37
N MET A 52 1.25 24.54 4.58
CA MET A 52 0.18 24.85 5.52
C MET A 52 -1.09 25.43 4.88
N GLU A 53 -1.19 25.56 3.54
CA GLU A 53 -2.39 26.15 2.92
C GLU A 53 -3.66 25.35 3.20
N THR A 54 -3.65 24.06 2.87
CA THR A 54 -4.83 23.20 3.09
C THR A 54 -5.16 23.05 4.58
N PRO A 55 -4.22 22.75 5.51
CA PRO A 55 -4.53 22.68 6.93
C PRO A 55 -5.06 23.99 7.52
N TYR A 56 -4.50 25.13 7.09
CA TYR A 56 -4.99 26.43 7.51
C TYR A 56 -6.47 26.63 7.12
N TRP A 57 -6.81 26.39 5.85
CA TRP A 57 -8.16 26.59 5.35
C TRP A 57 -9.15 25.59 5.90
N TYR A 58 -8.75 24.32 6.01
CA TYR A 58 -9.54 23.30 6.67
C TYR A 58 -9.88 23.71 8.10
N ASN A 59 -8.85 24.02 8.90
CA ASN A 59 -9.02 24.39 10.30
C ASN A 59 -9.89 25.63 10.46
N ARG A 60 -9.61 26.67 9.66
CA ARG A 60 -10.38 27.92 9.71
C ARG A 60 -11.86 27.68 9.45
N ILE A 61 -12.20 27.01 8.36
CA ILE A 61 -13.60 26.80 7.96
C ILE A 61 -14.29 25.81 8.90
N TRP A 62 -13.56 24.81 9.41
CA TRP A 62 -14.06 23.93 10.45
C TRP A 62 -14.52 24.71 11.68
N TRP A 63 -13.72 25.64 12.20
CA TRP A 63 -14.06 26.42 13.39
C TRP A 63 -15.04 27.56 13.11
N GLU A 64 -15.05 28.14 11.91
CA GLU A 64 -16.09 29.10 11.49
C GLU A 64 -17.49 28.46 11.42
N ASN A 65 -17.58 27.14 11.27
CA ASN A 65 -18.83 26.37 11.23
C ASN A 65 -19.02 25.50 12.49
N ASP A 66 -18.48 25.92 13.64
CA ASP A 66 -18.73 25.21 14.90
C ASP A 66 -20.22 25.21 15.27
N GLY A 67 -20.74 24.06 15.68
CA GLY A 67 -22.16 23.83 15.92
C GLY A 67 -23.01 23.46 14.69
N ASP A 68 -22.43 23.47 13.47
CA ASP A 68 -23.11 22.92 12.29
C ASP A 68 -23.17 21.37 12.36
N LEU A 69 -24.07 20.77 11.57
CA LEU A 69 -24.16 19.31 11.46
C LEU A 69 -22.84 18.72 10.97
N ILE A 70 -22.38 17.65 11.60
CA ILE A 70 -21.00 17.18 11.48
C ILE A 70 -20.61 16.82 10.04
N GLU A 71 -21.51 16.20 9.28
CA GLU A 71 -21.30 15.84 7.88
C GLU A 71 -21.12 17.08 7.00
N VAL A 72 -21.97 18.09 7.22
CA VAL A 72 -21.94 19.35 6.45
C VAL A 72 -20.72 20.19 6.85
N ARG A 73 -20.41 20.27 8.14
CA ARG A 73 -19.22 20.95 8.68
C ARG A 73 -17.95 20.37 8.08
N ARG A 74 -17.82 19.04 8.11
CA ARG A 74 -16.70 18.31 7.53
C ARG A 74 -16.60 18.56 6.03
N ALA A 75 -17.70 18.43 5.28
CA ALA A 75 -17.70 18.68 3.84
C ALA A 75 -17.30 20.12 3.48
N LYS A 76 -17.80 21.13 4.22
CA LYS A 76 -17.40 22.53 4.04
C LYS A 76 -15.91 22.76 4.33
N ALA A 77 -15.37 22.18 5.40
CA ALA A 77 -13.96 22.33 5.74
C ALA A 77 -13.05 21.70 4.68
N VAL A 78 -13.39 20.50 4.19
CA VAL A 78 -12.68 19.83 3.08
C VAL A 78 -12.79 20.64 1.79
N ALA A 79 -14.00 21.05 1.40
CA ALA A 79 -14.24 21.92 0.24
C ALA A 79 -13.46 23.24 0.33
N GLY A 80 -13.37 23.77 1.55
CA GLY A 80 -12.62 24.96 1.91
C GLY A 80 -11.14 24.85 1.59
N GLY A 81 -10.51 23.72 1.92
CA GLY A 81 -9.15 23.41 1.51
C GLY A 81 -8.99 23.51 -0.01
N TYR A 82 -9.79 22.77 -0.78
CA TYR A 82 -9.68 22.75 -2.24
C TYR A 82 -9.93 24.12 -2.89
N ALA A 83 -10.91 24.87 -2.39
CA ALA A 83 -11.30 26.14 -2.97
C ALA A 83 -10.25 27.26 -2.79
N HIS A 84 -9.31 27.11 -1.84
CA HIS A 84 -8.38 28.17 -1.46
C HIS A 84 -6.90 27.82 -1.61
N THR A 85 -6.54 26.55 -1.79
CA THR A 85 -5.14 26.15 -2.05
C THR A 85 -4.68 26.67 -3.42
N THR A 86 -3.43 27.14 -3.46
CA THR A 86 -2.80 27.70 -4.66
C THR A 86 -2.65 26.63 -5.75
N PRO A 87 -3.25 26.80 -6.94
CA PRO A 87 -3.09 25.87 -8.05
C PRO A 87 -1.72 26.06 -8.72
N THR A 88 -0.92 25.00 -8.76
CA THR A 88 0.38 24.99 -9.45
C THR A 88 0.31 24.20 -10.74
N ILE A 89 0.77 24.81 -11.82
CA ILE A 89 0.92 24.19 -13.15
C ILE A 89 2.35 24.47 -13.59
N LEU A 90 3.09 23.41 -13.92
CA LEU A 90 4.44 23.50 -14.47
C LEU A 90 4.40 23.72 -15.98
N PRO A 91 5.48 24.27 -16.57
CA PRO A 91 5.67 24.14 -18.01
C PRO A 91 5.68 22.67 -18.42
N TYR A 92 5.30 22.39 -19.66
CA TYR A 92 5.20 21.06 -20.27
C TYR A 92 4.02 20.18 -19.82
N GLU A 93 3.40 20.40 -18.65
CA GLU A 93 2.27 19.57 -18.21
C GLU A 93 1.10 19.60 -19.20
N LYS A 94 0.50 18.42 -19.47
CA LYS A 94 -0.81 18.28 -20.12
C LYS A 94 -1.92 17.92 -19.13
N LEU A 95 -1.58 17.08 -18.16
CA LEU A 95 -2.38 16.75 -16.99
C LEU A 95 -1.86 17.56 -15.81
N VAL A 96 -2.76 18.18 -15.06
CA VAL A 96 -2.44 19.09 -13.97
C VAL A 96 -3.03 18.59 -12.65
N MET A 97 -2.99 19.45 -11.63
CA MET A 97 -3.33 19.18 -10.23
C MET A 97 -2.21 18.50 -9.45
N ASN A 98 -2.11 18.86 -8.18
CA ASN A 98 -1.23 18.25 -7.19
C ASN A 98 -1.97 18.29 -5.85
N LYS A 99 -1.48 17.57 -4.85
CA LYS A 99 -2.03 17.63 -3.48
C LYS A 99 -1.99 19.05 -2.92
N THR A 100 -0.88 19.77 -3.16
CA THR A 100 -0.64 21.13 -2.65
C THR A 100 -0.13 22.02 -3.78
N LYS A 101 0.36 23.22 -3.45
CA LYS A 101 1.10 24.06 -4.41
C LYS A 101 2.46 23.48 -4.79
N ASP A 102 3.01 22.57 -3.98
CA ASP A 102 4.25 21.86 -4.26
C ASP A 102 3.96 20.58 -5.04
N ILE A 103 4.93 20.15 -5.83
CA ILE A 103 4.77 19.00 -6.73
C ILE A 103 4.78 17.68 -5.95
N ARG A 104 5.83 17.43 -5.15
CA ARG A 104 5.86 16.35 -4.13
C ARG A 104 5.37 16.87 -2.78
N GLY A 105 4.17 17.44 -2.81
CA GLY A 105 3.57 18.14 -1.68
C GLY A 105 2.66 17.26 -0.81
N ALA A 106 2.72 17.47 0.50
CA ALA A 106 1.72 17.01 1.46
C ALA A 106 1.50 18.07 2.55
N PHE A 107 0.65 17.78 3.52
CA PHE A 107 0.38 18.67 4.65
C PHE A 107 -0.10 17.89 5.88
N PRO A 108 0.05 18.45 7.10
CA PRO A 108 -0.39 17.80 8.33
C PRO A 108 -1.91 17.80 8.51
N PHE A 109 -2.39 16.82 9.27
CA PHE A 109 -3.81 16.65 9.62
C PHE A 109 -3.99 16.68 11.15
N PRO A 110 -3.78 17.83 11.82
CA PRO A 110 -3.79 17.90 13.28
C PRO A 110 -5.13 17.52 13.92
N TRP A 111 -6.22 17.54 13.16
CA TRP A 111 -7.53 17.02 13.59
C TRP A 111 -7.60 15.49 13.67
N VAL A 112 -6.72 14.80 12.96
CA VAL A 112 -6.58 13.34 13.03
C VAL A 112 -5.53 12.98 14.08
N CYS A 113 -4.28 13.41 13.89
CA CYS A 113 -3.20 13.19 14.84
C CYS A 113 -2.12 14.25 14.69
N ALA A 114 -1.40 14.50 15.79
CA ALA A 114 -0.43 15.59 15.82
C ALA A 114 0.78 15.33 16.72
N SER A 115 0.76 14.29 17.55
CA SER A 115 1.80 14.00 18.55
C SER A 115 3.21 13.92 17.95
N PHE A 116 3.35 13.35 16.75
CA PHE A 116 4.64 13.11 16.09
C PHE A 116 5.33 14.37 15.53
N PHE A 117 4.63 15.52 15.48
CA PHE A 117 5.23 16.78 14.99
C PHE A 117 4.96 17.99 15.86
N ASN A 118 3.87 18.04 16.64
CA ASN A 118 3.53 19.21 17.44
C ASN A 118 4.62 19.54 18.47
N SER A 119 5.12 18.53 19.16
CA SER A 119 6.11 18.71 20.22
C SER A 119 7.47 19.18 19.66
N LEU A 120 7.87 18.70 18.48
CA LEU A 120 9.00 19.24 17.71
C LEU A 120 8.75 20.69 17.25
N ALA A 121 7.55 20.99 16.75
CA ALA A 121 7.24 22.34 16.27
C ALA A 121 7.22 23.36 17.42
N GLU A 122 6.70 22.98 18.59
CA GLU A 122 6.74 23.80 19.80
C GLU A 122 8.16 23.95 20.35
N SER A 123 8.99 22.89 20.31
CA SER A 123 10.38 22.97 20.76
C SER A 123 11.19 23.95 19.89
N LEU A 124 10.96 23.92 18.56
CA LEU A 124 11.55 24.86 17.61
C LEU A 124 11.12 26.31 17.88
N MET A 125 9.85 26.55 18.21
CA MET A 125 9.35 27.88 18.59
C MET A 125 9.93 28.40 19.91
N ASN A 126 10.25 27.49 20.83
CA ASN A 126 10.81 27.80 22.14
C ASN A 126 12.34 27.77 22.18
N GLU A 127 13.01 27.47 21.05
CA GLU A 127 14.47 27.31 20.94
C GLU A 127 15.04 26.28 21.93
N VAL A 128 14.31 25.17 22.14
CA VAL A 128 14.74 24.04 22.99
C VAL A 128 14.91 22.76 22.17
N ASP A 129 15.67 21.81 22.72
CA ASP A 129 15.91 20.53 22.09
C ASP A 129 14.58 19.79 21.82
N ALA A 130 14.51 19.14 20.66
CA ALA A 130 13.36 18.33 20.28
C ALA A 130 13.19 17.14 21.24
N PRO A 131 11.95 16.75 21.56
CA PRO A 131 11.70 15.55 22.34
C PRO A 131 12.20 14.31 21.61
N ALA A 132 12.50 13.27 22.39
CA ALA A 132 12.78 11.96 21.81
C ALA A 132 11.57 11.45 21.02
N GLU A 133 11.84 10.79 19.89
CA GLU A 133 10.82 10.11 19.10
C GLU A 133 10.16 8.98 19.92
N ASN A 134 8.92 8.62 19.58
CA ASN A 134 8.35 7.38 20.09
C ASN A 134 9.15 6.17 19.54
N GLU A 135 8.98 4.99 20.14
CA GLU A 135 9.82 3.85 19.79
C GLU A 135 9.65 3.42 18.32
N ALA A 136 8.41 3.37 17.81
CA ALA A 136 8.15 2.96 16.42
C ALA A 136 8.80 3.90 15.40
N ASP A 137 8.76 5.21 15.66
CA ASP A 137 9.44 6.22 14.85
C ASP A 137 10.96 6.06 14.96
N SER A 138 11.51 5.88 16.17
CA SER A 138 12.97 5.81 16.39
C SER A 138 13.63 4.60 15.73
N VAL A 139 12.94 3.46 15.68
CA VAL A 139 13.44 2.25 15.02
C VAL A 139 13.19 2.22 13.51
N SER A 140 12.51 3.24 12.99
CA SER A 140 12.16 3.35 11.57
C SER A 140 13.10 4.29 10.82
N VAL A 141 13.50 3.87 9.62
CA VAL A 141 14.48 4.57 8.79
C VAL A 141 13.81 5.11 7.53
N VAL A 142 13.84 6.43 7.35
CA VAL A 142 13.56 7.09 6.06
C VAL A 142 14.87 7.15 5.27
N GLY A 143 14.86 6.75 3.99
CA GLY A 143 16.05 6.86 3.14
C GLY A 143 16.44 8.32 2.92
N ALA A 144 17.70 8.66 3.15
CA ALA A 144 18.18 10.06 3.13
C ALA A 144 18.48 10.62 1.71
N GLY A 145 18.41 9.79 0.68
CA GLY A 145 18.66 10.21 -0.70
C GLY A 145 17.41 10.72 -1.43
N GLY A 146 17.61 11.06 -2.71
CA GLY A 146 16.54 11.51 -3.59
C GLY A 146 15.84 12.79 -3.11
N GLY A 147 14.51 12.72 -3.04
CA GLY A 147 13.66 13.85 -2.64
C GLY A 147 13.44 14.01 -1.14
N ASN A 148 13.76 13.01 -0.32
CA ASN A 148 13.48 13.09 1.12
C ASN A 148 14.32 14.19 1.80
N VAL A 149 13.73 14.83 2.81
CA VAL A 149 14.38 15.79 3.69
C VAL A 149 14.45 15.16 5.07
N THR A 150 15.53 14.43 5.35
CA THR A 150 15.73 13.73 6.64
C THR A 150 16.27 14.65 7.73
N GLU A 151 16.97 15.72 7.34
CA GLU A 151 17.59 16.69 8.25
C GLU A 151 17.21 18.12 7.84
N SER A 152 17.10 19.01 8.82
CA SER A 152 16.88 20.45 8.57
C SER A 152 18.10 21.08 7.89
N TYR A 153 17.89 21.95 6.91
CA TYR A 153 18.97 22.66 6.22
C TYR A 153 18.51 24.06 5.77
N GLY A 154 19.35 25.07 6.01
CA GLY A 154 19.00 26.46 5.71
C GLY A 154 17.68 26.87 6.38
N GLU A 155 16.72 27.35 5.58
CA GLU A 155 15.38 27.75 6.03
C GLU A 155 14.33 26.62 5.87
N ILE A 156 14.77 25.37 5.78
CA ILE A 156 13.91 24.18 5.67
C ILE A 156 14.08 23.33 6.93
N ILE A 157 12.97 23.00 7.57
CA ILE A 157 12.89 22.14 8.74
C ILE A 157 12.45 20.73 8.29
N SER A 158 13.19 19.70 8.73
CA SER A 158 12.76 18.30 8.57
C SER A 158 11.66 17.97 9.57
N ILE A 159 10.47 17.67 9.06
CA ILE A 159 9.34 17.18 9.84
C ILE A 159 9.18 15.68 9.60
N ALA A 160 9.02 14.94 10.69
CA ALA A 160 8.87 13.47 10.68
C ALA A 160 9.97 12.74 9.89
N LYS A 161 11.21 13.26 9.92
CA LYS A 161 12.39 12.74 9.21
C LYS A 161 12.22 12.62 7.69
N LYS A 162 11.26 13.31 7.06
CA LYS A 162 11.01 13.17 5.61
C LYS A 162 10.63 14.46 4.90
N PHE A 163 9.81 15.30 5.52
CA PHE A 163 9.18 16.43 4.86
C PHE A 163 9.94 17.71 5.14
N GLY A 164 10.35 18.42 4.09
CA GLY A 164 10.85 19.78 4.23
C GLY A 164 9.69 20.75 4.40
N MET A 165 9.61 21.41 5.55
CA MET A 165 8.70 22.55 5.78
C MET A 165 9.50 23.83 5.85
N ARG A 166 9.04 24.90 5.19
CA ARG A 166 9.70 26.19 5.28
C ARG A 166 9.61 26.74 6.70
N LYS A 167 10.69 27.33 7.22
CA LYS A 167 10.77 27.79 8.62
C LYS A 167 9.66 28.77 8.98
N GLU A 168 9.25 29.63 8.04
CA GLU A 168 8.15 30.59 8.25
C GLU A 168 6.76 29.94 8.39
N ASP A 169 6.59 28.68 7.98
CA ASP A 169 5.34 27.94 8.13
C ASP A 169 5.23 27.25 9.51
N ILE A 170 6.33 27.13 10.26
CA ILE A 170 6.33 26.52 11.61
C ILE A 170 5.40 27.24 12.60
N PRO A 171 5.37 28.58 12.68
CA PRO A 171 4.38 29.28 13.51
C PRO A 171 2.93 29.02 13.07
N VAL A 172 2.69 28.81 11.76
CA VAL A 172 1.35 28.48 11.24
C VAL A 172 0.97 27.06 11.65
N LEU A 173 1.91 26.10 11.54
CA LEU A 173 1.77 24.73 12.03
C LEU A 173 1.33 24.70 13.50
N VAL A 174 2.13 25.31 14.39
CA VAL A 174 1.83 25.35 15.82
C VAL A 174 0.46 26.00 16.09
N LYS A 175 0.16 27.13 15.43
CA LYS A 175 -1.11 27.83 15.64
C LYS A 175 -2.32 27.01 15.18
N VAL A 176 -2.23 26.34 14.04
CA VAL A 176 -3.31 25.50 13.49
C VAL A 176 -3.50 24.27 14.37
N SER A 177 -2.41 23.60 14.74
CA SER A 177 -2.46 22.40 15.57
C SER A 177 -3.07 22.62 16.95
N LYS A 178 -2.80 23.76 17.58
CA LYS A 178 -3.27 24.08 18.94
C LYS A 178 -4.78 24.07 19.12
N TYR A 179 -5.55 24.26 18.05
CA TYR A 179 -7.01 24.14 18.12
C TYR A 179 -7.49 22.71 18.39
N TRP A 180 -6.63 21.72 18.15
CA TRP A 180 -6.97 20.30 18.21
C TRP A 180 -6.45 19.60 19.46
N ASP A 181 -5.75 20.32 20.34
CA ASP A 181 -5.22 19.78 21.60
C ASP A 181 -6.33 19.13 22.42
N GLY A 182 -6.21 17.83 22.66
CA GLY A 182 -7.17 17.07 23.48
C GLY A 182 -8.45 16.69 22.75
N ILE A 183 -8.61 17.04 21.48
CA ILE A 183 -9.82 16.78 20.68
C ILE A 183 -9.57 16.19 19.28
N SER A 184 -8.29 15.99 18.89
CA SER A 184 -7.94 15.22 17.70
C SER A 184 -8.47 13.77 17.78
N VAL A 185 -8.56 13.04 16.66
CA VAL A 185 -8.93 11.62 16.69
C VAL A 185 -8.01 10.84 17.64
N GLU A 186 -6.69 11.07 17.54
CA GLU A 186 -5.66 10.53 18.43
C GLU A 186 -5.98 10.83 19.91
N ASP A 187 -6.21 12.10 20.26
CA ASP A 187 -6.42 12.48 21.67
C ASP A 187 -7.73 11.95 22.25
N VAL A 188 -8.82 12.06 21.50
CA VAL A 188 -10.15 11.63 21.95
C VAL A 188 -10.19 10.12 22.10
N SER A 189 -9.68 9.39 21.10
CA SER A 189 -9.62 7.93 21.18
C SER A 189 -8.71 7.48 22.33
N THR A 190 -7.56 8.13 22.54
CA THR A 190 -6.67 7.87 23.69
C THR A 190 -7.36 8.12 25.02
N LYS A 191 -8.14 9.20 25.14
CA LYS A 191 -8.92 9.50 26.35
C LYS A 191 -9.90 8.38 26.70
N TYR A 192 -10.62 7.84 25.71
CA TYR A 192 -11.55 6.72 25.94
C TYR A 192 -10.82 5.38 26.12
N ALA A 193 -9.71 5.16 25.42
CA ALA A 193 -8.87 3.99 25.59
C ALA A 193 -8.30 3.91 27.01
N LYS A 194 -7.91 5.02 27.64
CA LYS A 194 -7.47 5.05 29.05
C LYS A 194 -8.56 4.66 30.07
N MET A 195 -9.83 4.53 29.65
CA MET A 195 -10.91 4.10 30.54
C MET A 195 -11.01 2.57 30.67
N ILE A 196 -10.37 1.80 29.79
CA ILE A 196 -10.39 0.33 29.89
C ILE A 196 -9.24 -0.15 30.78
N PRO A 197 -9.45 -1.14 31.67
CA PRO A 197 -8.42 -1.60 32.61
C PRO A 197 -7.13 -2.08 31.96
N GLU A 198 -7.22 -2.53 30.70
CA GLU A 198 -6.10 -3.12 29.96
C GLU A 198 -5.31 -2.08 29.14
N TYR A 199 -5.54 -0.77 29.33
CA TYR A 199 -4.83 0.26 28.55
C TYR A 199 -3.31 0.21 28.71
N ASP A 200 -2.80 -0.06 29.92
CA ASP A 200 -1.35 -0.17 30.12
C ASP A 200 -0.75 -1.34 29.33
N GLN A 201 -1.54 -2.41 29.13
CA GLN A 201 -1.16 -3.54 28.27
C GLN A 201 -1.12 -3.14 26.79
N PHE A 202 -2.05 -2.27 26.34
CA PHE A 202 -2.00 -1.67 25.00
C PHE A 202 -0.72 -0.85 24.82
N SER A 203 -0.45 0.08 25.74
CA SER A 203 0.74 0.92 25.67
C SER A 203 2.02 0.10 25.67
N ALA A 204 2.13 -0.95 26.48
CA ALA A 204 3.30 -1.83 26.45
C ALA A 204 3.48 -2.58 25.11
N VAL A 205 2.39 -2.97 24.45
CA VAL A 205 2.42 -3.59 23.12
C VAL A 205 2.87 -2.60 22.05
N MET A 206 2.38 -1.35 22.09
CA MET A 206 2.79 -0.31 21.14
C MET A 206 4.23 0.16 21.38
N ASP A 207 4.62 0.40 22.64
CA ASP A 207 5.97 0.86 23.04
C ASP A 207 7.07 -0.18 22.75
N SER A 208 6.71 -1.45 22.62
CA SER A 208 7.63 -2.53 22.21
C SER A 208 7.65 -2.77 20.70
N VAL A 209 6.78 -2.07 19.95
CA VAL A 209 6.58 -2.22 18.51
C VAL A 209 6.15 -3.65 18.12
N VAL A 210 5.51 -4.38 19.06
CA VAL A 210 4.83 -5.64 18.77
C VAL A 210 3.71 -5.39 17.76
N VAL A 211 3.00 -4.27 17.90
CA VAL A 211 2.13 -3.72 16.85
C VAL A 211 2.75 -2.43 16.33
N MET A 212 2.84 -2.30 15.01
CA MET A 212 3.68 -1.28 14.37
C MET A 212 3.16 0.16 14.53
N PHE A 213 1.85 0.41 14.38
CA PHE A 213 1.28 1.76 14.42
C PHE A 213 -0.24 1.74 14.67
N ASP A 214 -0.82 2.91 14.91
CA ASP A 214 -2.24 3.12 15.19
C ASP A 214 -3.12 3.34 13.95
N SER A 215 -4.34 2.82 13.97
CA SER A 215 -5.31 2.95 12.86
C SER A 215 -5.63 4.39 12.46
N PHE A 216 -5.64 5.34 13.40
CA PHE A 216 -5.91 6.74 13.05
C PHE A 216 -4.82 7.35 12.15
N ALA A 217 -3.62 6.77 12.06
CA ALA A 217 -2.54 7.38 11.29
C ALA A 217 -2.85 7.43 9.79
N ILE A 218 -3.69 6.50 9.32
CA ILE A 218 -4.09 6.31 7.93
C ILE A 218 -5.49 5.68 7.85
N PRO A 219 -6.56 6.43 8.21
CA PRO A 219 -7.90 5.89 8.39
C PRO A 219 -8.64 5.62 7.07
N GLN A 220 -8.14 6.17 5.97
CA GLN A 220 -8.51 5.80 4.60
C GLN A 220 -7.32 5.17 3.87
N GLY A 221 -7.57 4.59 2.70
CA GLY A 221 -6.56 3.89 1.92
C GLY A 221 -6.53 2.39 2.20
N ARG A 222 -5.64 1.67 1.52
CA ARG A 222 -5.77 0.22 1.31
C ARG A 222 -7.17 -0.16 0.81
N GLU A 223 -7.69 0.66 -0.07
CA GLU A 223 -9.00 0.53 -0.69
C GLU A 223 -8.92 1.01 -2.13
N VAL A 224 -10.01 0.88 -2.89
CA VAL A 224 -10.05 1.24 -4.31
C VAL A 224 -10.96 2.42 -4.53
N MET A 225 -10.52 3.39 -5.34
CA MET A 225 -11.35 4.51 -5.79
C MET A 225 -12.57 4.04 -6.57
N ASN A 226 -13.64 4.83 -6.54
CA ASN A 226 -14.76 4.66 -7.46
C ASN A 226 -15.02 5.98 -8.19
N TYR A 227 -14.71 6.00 -9.49
CA TYR A 227 -14.78 7.23 -10.29
C TYR A 227 -16.14 7.44 -10.96
N TYR A 228 -17.11 6.54 -10.73
CA TYR A 228 -18.34 6.49 -11.51
C TYR A 228 -19.13 7.81 -11.47
N MET A 229 -19.40 8.35 -10.28
CA MET A 229 -20.33 9.49 -10.13
C MET A 229 -19.92 10.68 -11.03
N PRO A 230 -18.69 11.22 -10.96
CA PRO A 230 -18.36 12.41 -11.75
C PRO A 230 -18.04 12.10 -13.22
N LEU A 231 -17.62 10.86 -13.56
CA LEU A 231 -17.48 10.43 -14.96
C LEU A 231 -18.84 10.29 -15.67
N GLN A 232 -19.88 9.88 -14.94
CA GLN A 232 -21.23 9.73 -15.47
C GLN A 232 -21.99 11.05 -15.51
N TYR A 233 -21.90 11.87 -14.45
CA TYR A 233 -22.80 13.01 -14.25
C TYR A 233 -22.12 14.37 -14.40
N GLY A 234 -20.81 14.48 -14.11
CA GLY A 234 -20.17 15.78 -13.89
C GLY A 234 -20.65 16.46 -12.60
N PHE A 235 -19.95 17.52 -12.16
CA PHE A 235 -20.23 18.14 -10.86
C PHE A 235 -21.55 18.92 -10.81
N ASP A 236 -22.00 19.51 -11.92
CA ASP A 236 -23.25 20.28 -11.95
C ASP A 236 -24.47 19.37 -11.79
N GLU A 237 -24.53 18.25 -12.52
CA GLU A 237 -25.65 17.31 -12.40
C GLU A 237 -25.62 16.60 -11.03
N ILE A 238 -24.44 16.30 -10.46
CA ILE A 238 -24.35 15.78 -9.08
C ILE A 238 -24.97 16.77 -8.08
N GLN A 239 -24.66 18.07 -8.19
CA GLN A 239 -25.24 19.08 -7.31
C GLN A 239 -26.75 19.17 -7.46
N LYS A 240 -27.27 19.08 -8.69
CA LYS A 240 -28.71 19.01 -8.96
C LYS A 240 -29.34 17.75 -8.39
N MET A 241 -28.70 16.59 -8.54
CA MET A 241 -29.14 15.33 -7.92
C MET A 241 -29.18 15.45 -6.40
N CYS A 242 -28.21 16.14 -5.78
CA CYS A 242 -28.27 16.46 -4.35
C CYS A 242 -29.49 17.33 -4.03
N ASP A 243 -29.80 18.36 -4.83
CA ASP A 243 -30.99 19.20 -4.62
C ASP A 243 -32.30 18.40 -4.72
N ASP A 244 -32.42 17.53 -5.72
CA ASP A 244 -33.57 16.65 -5.89
C ASP A 244 -33.73 15.71 -4.70
N ARG A 245 -32.61 15.17 -4.19
CA ARG A 245 -32.62 14.30 -3.01
C ARG A 245 -32.92 15.06 -1.73
N ILE A 246 -32.35 16.25 -1.52
CA ILE A 246 -32.66 17.12 -0.39
C ILE A 246 -34.15 17.43 -0.37
N ALA A 247 -34.74 17.81 -1.50
CA ALA A 247 -36.17 18.09 -1.59
C ALA A 247 -37.05 16.88 -1.25
N LEU A 248 -36.56 15.66 -1.50
CA LEU A 248 -37.28 14.43 -1.22
C LEU A 248 -37.16 13.95 0.24
N VAL A 249 -35.97 14.03 0.85
CA VAL A 249 -35.70 13.35 2.14
C VAL A 249 -35.35 14.27 3.31
N MET A 250 -35.15 15.58 3.08
CA MET A 250 -34.86 16.50 4.17
C MET A 250 -36.09 16.64 5.08
N GLY A 251 -35.92 16.34 6.38
CA GLY A 251 -37.03 16.32 7.33
C GLY A 251 -37.80 14.99 7.39
N GLU A 252 -37.45 14.00 6.56
CA GLU A 252 -38.17 12.74 6.43
C GLU A 252 -37.34 11.55 6.93
N ALA A 253 -37.77 10.95 8.04
CA ALA A 253 -37.15 9.74 8.59
C ALA A 253 -37.65 8.45 7.92
N GLU A 254 -38.84 8.49 7.29
CA GLU A 254 -39.61 7.30 6.92
C GLU A 254 -39.69 6.32 8.12
N ASP A 255 -39.42 5.04 7.90
CA ASP A 255 -39.42 4.00 8.95
C ASP A 255 -38.03 3.80 9.60
N ASP A 256 -37.01 4.60 9.25
CA ASP A 256 -35.65 4.52 9.81
C ASP A 256 -35.43 5.58 10.88
N GLY A 257 -35.75 5.23 12.13
CA GLY A 257 -35.55 6.08 13.30
C GLY A 257 -34.09 6.29 13.74
N ILE A 258 -33.11 5.66 13.08
CA ILE A 258 -31.69 5.78 13.44
C ILE A 258 -30.96 6.69 12.46
N LEU A 259 -31.06 6.41 11.16
CA LEU A 259 -30.30 7.10 10.11
C LEU A 259 -31.19 7.79 9.07
N GLY A 260 -32.52 7.64 9.15
CA GLY A 260 -33.45 8.18 8.15
C GLY A 260 -33.34 9.69 7.98
N MET A 261 -33.26 10.43 9.09
CA MET A 261 -33.05 11.88 9.09
C MET A 261 -31.67 12.29 8.57
N SER A 262 -30.64 11.48 8.82
CA SER A 262 -29.27 11.76 8.37
C SER A 262 -29.13 11.79 6.85
N ARG A 263 -30.08 11.21 6.10
CA ARG A 263 -30.07 11.23 4.63
C ARG A 263 -30.08 12.65 4.08
N GLY A 264 -30.91 13.54 4.62
CA GLY A 264 -30.94 14.94 4.20
C GLY A 264 -29.59 15.63 4.40
N TYR A 265 -28.94 15.37 5.54
CA TYR A 265 -27.65 15.98 5.90
C TYR A 265 -26.51 15.43 5.05
N TYR A 266 -26.55 14.14 4.71
CA TYR A 266 -25.64 13.54 3.75
C TYR A 266 -25.69 14.28 2.40
N TYR A 267 -26.87 14.45 1.80
CA TYR A 267 -26.96 15.10 0.49
C TYR A 267 -26.56 16.59 0.54
N ALA A 268 -26.86 17.28 1.64
CA ALA A 268 -26.35 18.63 1.88
C ALA A 268 -24.81 18.66 1.94
N ALA A 269 -24.19 17.73 2.66
CA ALA A 269 -22.74 17.59 2.72
C ALA A 269 -22.12 17.26 1.35
N MET A 270 -22.73 16.33 0.59
CA MET A 270 -22.27 15.97 -0.75
C MET A 270 -22.34 17.15 -1.71
N LYS A 271 -23.37 17.99 -1.59
CA LYS A 271 -23.47 19.24 -2.37
C LYS A 271 -22.31 20.19 -2.05
N GLU A 272 -21.98 20.40 -0.78
CA GLU A 272 -20.89 21.29 -0.37
C GLU A 272 -19.52 20.80 -0.85
N VAL A 273 -19.21 19.51 -0.69
CA VAL A 273 -17.92 18.98 -1.19
C VAL A 273 -17.83 19.00 -2.71
N CYS A 274 -18.94 18.76 -3.42
CA CYS A 274 -19.00 18.85 -4.88
C CYS A 274 -18.73 20.28 -5.38
N LYS A 275 -19.26 21.31 -4.71
CA LYS A 275 -18.92 22.72 -4.98
C LYS A 275 -17.43 22.99 -4.76
N GLY A 276 -16.84 22.42 -3.71
CA GLY A 276 -15.40 22.52 -3.44
C GLY A 276 -14.55 21.98 -4.57
N LEU A 277 -14.86 20.77 -5.05
CA LEU A 277 -14.17 20.13 -6.18
C LEU A 277 -14.32 20.91 -7.49
N SER A 278 -15.54 21.36 -7.79
CA SER A 278 -15.83 22.24 -8.93
C SER A 278 -14.98 23.52 -8.86
N LYS A 279 -14.98 24.21 -7.71
CA LYS A 279 -14.21 25.44 -7.51
C LYS A 279 -12.70 25.22 -7.64
N TRP A 280 -12.22 24.07 -7.18
CA TRP A 280 -10.82 23.72 -7.31
C TRP A 280 -10.40 23.57 -8.76
N CYS A 281 -11.22 22.91 -9.58
CA CYS A 281 -10.99 22.82 -11.02
C CYS A 281 -11.00 24.20 -11.69
N GLU A 282 -11.94 25.07 -11.34
CA GLU A 282 -11.96 26.46 -11.82
C GLU A 282 -10.68 27.24 -11.46
N ASN A 283 -10.10 26.99 -10.28
CA ASN A 283 -8.86 27.65 -9.86
C ASN A 283 -7.69 27.24 -10.76
N TYR A 284 -7.58 25.95 -11.12
CA TYR A 284 -6.62 25.49 -12.11
C TYR A 284 -6.89 26.06 -13.51
N ALA A 285 -8.15 26.14 -13.93
CA ALA A 285 -8.51 26.79 -15.19
C ALA A 285 -8.08 28.26 -15.22
N ARG A 286 -8.31 29.01 -14.14
CA ARG A 286 -7.88 30.40 -13.99
C ARG A 286 -6.37 30.53 -14.04
N ARG A 287 -5.64 29.63 -13.39
CA ARG A 287 -4.17 29.60 -13.43
C ARG A 287 -3.64 29.33 -14.83
N ALA A 288 -4.24 28.38 -15.54
CA ALA A 288 -3.87 28.06 -16.91
C ALA A 288 -4.12 29.25 -17.86
N LYS A 289 -5.28 29.95 -17.73
CA LYS A 289 -5.56 31.19 -18.49
C LYS A 289 -4.53 32.28 -18.21
N ASP A 290 -4.17 32.46 -16.94
CA ASP A 290 -3.17 33.43 -16.49
C ASP A 290 -1.75 33.11 -17.02
N LEU A 291 -1.36 31.83 -17.07
CA LEU A 291 -0.11 31.38 -17.70
C LEU A 291 -0.13 31.59 -19.22
N ALA A 292 -1.20 31.16 -19.90
CA ALA A 292 -1.38 31.36 -21.34
C ALA A 292 -1.29 32.84 -21.76
N SER A 293 -1.83 33.76 -20.95
CA SER A 293 -1.83 35.20 -21.24
C SER A 293 -0.42 35.83 -21.29
N ARG A 294 0.56 35.19 -20.64
CA ARG A 294 1.95 35.70 -20.50
C ARG A 294 2.98 34.83 -21.23
N GLU A 295 2.55 33.66 -21.72
CA GLU A 295 3.38 32.74 -22.47
C GLU A 295 3.67 33.29 -23.88
N ARG A 296 4.95 33.28 -24.25
CA ARG A 296 5.45 33.79 -25.53
C ARG A 296 5.61 32.68 -26.55
N ASP A 297 5.88 31.45 -26.08
CA ASP A 297 5.97 30.29 -26.95
C ASP A 297 4.55 29.86 -27.41
N PRO A 298 4.27 29.86 -28.73
CA PRO A 298 2.94 29.49 -29.23
C PRO A 298 2.49 28.08 -28.85
N GLU A 299 3.41 27.13 -28.72
CA GLU A 299 3.10 25.75 -28.36
C GLU A 299 2.71 25.63 -26.89
N PHE A 300 3.47 26.25 -25.97
CA PHE A 300 3.11 26.25 -24.55
C PHE A 300 1.86 27.07 -24.28
N LYS A 301 1.67 28.19 -24.99
CA LYS A 301 0.46 28.98 -24.88
C LYS A 301 -0.76 28.15 -25.26
N LYS A 302 -0.74 27.48 -26.42
CA LYS A 302 -1.82 26.59 -26.85
C LYS A 302 -2.08 25.49 -25.83
N ASN A 303 -1.02 24.85 -25.31
CA ASN A 303 -1.14 23.83 -24.28
C ASN A 303 -1.81 24.34 -22.99
N TYR A 304 -1.47 25.54 -22.53
CA TYR A 304 -2.14 26.15 -21.37
C TYR A 304 -3.59 26.53 -21.66
N GLU A 305 -3.92 26.98 -22.87
CA GLU A 305 -5.30 27.22 -23.30
C GLU A 305 -6.12 25.92 -23.29
N GLU A 306 -5.55 24.81 -23.76
CA GLU A 306 -6.17 23.48 -23.69
C GLU A 306 -6.34 22.99 -22.25
N ILE A 307 -5.36 23.21 -21.36
CA ILE A 307 -5.52 22.90 -19.93
C ILE A 307 -6.66 23.73 -19.33
N ALA A 308 -6.72 25.02 -19.67
CA ALA A 308 -7.79 25.89 -19.19
C ALA A 308 -9.17 25.38 -19.60
N GLU A 309 -9.32 24.97 -20.86
CA GLU A 309 -10.56 24.39 -21.39
C GLU A 309 -10.92 23.08 -20.67
N VAL A 310 -9.98 22.14 -20.54
CA VAL A 310 -10.19 20.87 -19.85
C VAL A 310 -10.66 21.11 -18.41
N MET A 311 -9.95 21.95 -17.67
CA MET A 311 -10.24 22.22 -16.26
C MET A 311 -11.57 22.98 -16.08
N GLU A 312 -11.92 23.90 -16.98
CA GLU A 312 -13.20 24.61 -16.97
C GLU A 312 -14.36 23.67 -17.32
N ASN A 313 -14.16 22.72 -18.24
CA ASN A 313 -15.15 21.73 -18.59
C ASN A 313 -15.41 20.78 -17.41
N ILE A 314 -14.39 20.13 -16.85
CA ILE A 314 -14.59 19.16 -15.76
C ILE A 314 -15.00 19.81 -14.44
N ALA A 315 -14.82 21.13 -14.27
CA ALA A 315 -15.36 21.85 -13.12
C ALA A 315 -16.89 21.76 -13.01
N HIS A 316 -17.57 21.47 -14.13
CA HIS A 316 -19.03 21.56 -14.22
C HIS A 316 -19.63 20.34 -14.94
N LYS A 317 -19.13 20.09 -16.14
CA LYS A 317 -19.73 19.18 -17.10
C LYS A 317 -19.24 17.76 -16.86
N ARG A 318 -20.03 16.83 -17.36
CA ARG A 318 -19.58 15.46 -17.61
C ARG A 318 -18.39 15.48 -18.59
N PRO A 319 -17.31 14.71 -18.35
CA PRO A 319 -16.21 14.60 -19.30
C PRO A 319 -16.66 14.19 -20.71
N ALA A 320 -16.14 14.85 -21.73
CA ALA A 320 -16.50 14.68 -23.13
C ALA A 320 -15.35 14.15 -24.01
N SER A 321 -14.16 13.95 -23.45
CA SER A 321 -12.98 13.37 -24.08
C SER A 321 -12.19 12.47 -23.11
N PHE A 322 -11.25 11.68 -23.63
CA PHE A 322 -10.30 10.90 -22.84
C PHE A 322 -9.46 11.78 -21.92
N ARG A 323 -8.93 12.90 -22.41
CA ARG A 323 -8.11 13.82 -21.60
C ARG A 323 -8.89 14.39 -20.42
N GLU A 324 -10.14 14.81 -20.64
CA GLU A 324 -11.02 15.28 -19.56
C GLU A 324 -11.36 14.17 -18.56
N ALA A 325 -11.65 12.95 -19.03
CA ALA A 325 -11.98 11.83 -18.16
C ALA A 325 -10.77 11.41 -17.30
N LEU A 326 -9.57 11.33 -17.89
CA LEU A 326 -8.34 11.05 -17.18
C LEU A 326 -8.02 12.15 -16.15
N GLN A 327 -8.16 13.43 -16.53
CA GLN A 327 -7.98 14.56 -15.62
C GLN A 327 -9.01 14.58 -14.48
N MET A 328 -10.27 14.21 -14.76
CA MET A 328 -11.30 14.05 -13.74
C MET A 328 -10.87 12.99 -12.72
N THR A 329 -10.31 11.84 -13.14
CA THR A 329 -9.83 10.84 -12.17
C THR A 329 -8.73 11.39 -11.27
N LEU A 330 -7.83 12.25 -11.78
CA LEU A 330 -6.82 12.92 -10.95
C LEU A 330 -7.45 13.89 -9.93
N CYS A 331 -8.43 14.70 -10.35
CA CYS A 331 -9.17 15.59 -9.45
C CYS A 331 -9.76 14.82 -8.27
N LEU A 332 -10.44 13.70 -8.56
CA LEU A 332 -11.09 12.88 -7.55
C LEU A 332 -10.10 12.16 -6.65
N HIS A 333 -9.02 11.64 -7.24
CA HIS A 333 -7.98 10.94 -6.51
C HIS A 333 -7.25 11.89 -5.55
N TYR A 334 -6.80 13.06 -6.03
CA TYR A 334 -6.22 14.09 -5.17
C TYR A 334 -7.21 14.63 -4.15
N GLY A 335 -8.50 14.72 -4.49
CA GLY A 335 -9.56 15.04 -3.54
C GLY A 335 -9.54 14.10 -2.34
N VAL A 336 -9.70 12.79 -2.58
CA VAL A 336 -9.69 11.79 -1.50
C VAL A 336 -8.37 11.81 -0.74
N VAL A 337 -7.20 11.77 -1.40
CA VAL A 337 -5.93 11.75 -0.68
C VAL A 337 -5.60 13.04 0.07
N ASN A 338 -6.36 14.12 -0.15
CA ASN A 338 -6.25 15.38 0.59
C ASN A 338 -7.24 15.51 1.76
N GLU A 339 -8.21 14.62 1.90
CA GLU A 339 -9.19 14.75 3.00
C GLU A 339 -8.72 14.08 4.30
N ASP A 340 -7.85 13.07 4.21
CA ASP A 340 -7.25 12.34 5.34
C ASP A 340 -5.80 11.96 5.06
N PRO A 341 -4.94 11.79 6.10
CA PRO A 341 -3.64 11.16 5.92
C PRO A 341 -3.89 9.72 5.49
N GLN A 342 -3.29 9.28 4.38
CA GLN A 342 -3.56 7.94 3.87
C GLN A 342 -2.46 7.46 2.92
N SER A 343 -2.45 6.15 2.73
CA SER A 343 -1.65 5.47 1.73
C SER A 343 -2.45 4.28 1.19
N GLY A 344 -2.23 3.91 -0.05
CA GLY A 344 -2.94 2.80 -0.67
C GLY A 344 -4.33 3.13 -1.17
N GLN A 345 -4.59 4.39 -1.52
CA GLN A 345 -5.80 4.73 -2.24
C GLN A 345 -5.61 4.27 -3.68
N SER A 346 -6.01 3.05 -4.00
CA SER A 346 -5.78 2.48 -5.33
C SER A 346 -6.61 3.19 -6.37
N ILE A 347 -6.01 3.41 -7.53
CA ILE A 347 -6.72 3.85 -8.73
C ILE A 347 -7.70 2.76 -9.18
N GLY A 348 -7.32 1.49 -9.00
CA GLY A 348 -8.11 0.35 -9.46
C GLY A 348 -7.94 0.14 -10.96
N ARG A 349 -9.02 -0.22 -11.66
CA ARG A 349 -8.97 -0.74 -13.05
C ARG A 349 -9.15 0.37 -14.08
N LEU A 350 -8.23 1.35 -14.07
CA LEU A 350 -8.32 2.58 -14.86
C LEU A 350 -8.52 2.31 -16.37
N GLY A 351 -7.81 1.32 -16.92
CA GLY A 351 -7.90 0.96 -18.33
C GLY A 351 -9.28 0.46 -18.76
N GLN A 352 -10.09 -0.05 -17.82
CA GLN A 352 -11.47 -0.44 -18.07
C GLN A 352 -12.44 0.69 -17.79
N VAL A 353 -12.18 1.47 -16.73
CA VAL A 353 -12.97 2.66 -16.37
C VAL A 353 -12.96 3.69 -17.51
N LEU A 354 -11.80 3.90 -18.14
CA LEU A 354 -11.61 4.92 -19.17
C LEU A 354 -11.65 4.38 -20.60
N GLN A 355 -11.81 3.06 -20.80
CA GLN A 355 -11.97 2.47 -22.13
C GLN A 355 -13.05 3.17 -22.97
N PRO A 356 -14.24 3.52 -22.42
CA PRO A 356 -15.29 4.18 -23.21
C PRO A 356 -14.92 5.56 -23.74
N PHE A 357 -14.09 6.31 -23.00
CA PHE A 357 -13.63 7.63 -23.41
C PHE A 357 -12.48 7.54 -24.43
N TYR A 358 -11.55 6.62 -24.18
CA TYR A 358 -10.44 6.34 -25.09
C TYR A 358 -10.93 5.89 -26.46
N GLU A 359 -11.79 4.86 -26.52
CA GLU A 359 -12.21 4.28 -27.80
C GLU A 359 -13.00 5.28 -28.65
N LYS A 360 -13.82 6.12 -28.02
CA LYS A 360 -14.58 7.15 -28.73
C LYS A 360 -13.66 8.17 -29.38
N ASP A 361 -12.65 8.66 -28.67
CA ASP A 361 -11.75 9.67 -29.22
C ASP A 361 -10.85 9.10 -30.33
N ILE A 362 -10.47 7.82 -30.23
CA ILE A 362 -9.78 7.10 -31.31
C ILE A 362 -10.70 6.95 -32.55
N GLU A 363 -11.93 6.48 -32.36
CA GLU A 363 -12.92 6.30 -33.44
C GLU A 363 -13.27 7.60 -34.16
N GLU A 364 -13.35 8.72 -33.42
CA GLU A 364 -13.61 10.05 -33.97
C GLU A 364 -12.36 10.74 -34.54
N GLY A 365 -11.18 10.12 -34.45
CA GLY A 365 -9.91 10.68 -34.94
C GLY A 365 -9.47 11.94 -34.19
N LYS A 366 -9.87 12.08 -32.91
CA LYS A 366 -9.54 13.23 -32.05
C LYS A 366 -8.19 13.11 -31.37
N ILE A 367 -7.76 11.88 -31.14
CA ILE A 367 -6.50 11.55 -30.48
C ILE A 367 -5.89 10.32 -31.15
N THR A 368 -4.59 10.16 -31.04
CA THR A 368 -3.84 8.97 -31.45
C THR A 368 -3.41 8.15 -30.24
N ASP A 369 -3.07 6.87 -30.44
CA ASP A 369 -2.53 6.03 -29.35
C ASP A 369 -1.25 6.60 -28.74
N GLU A 370 -0.38 7.24 -29.54
CA GLU A 370 0.84 7.89 -29.05
C GLU A 370 0.54 9.12 -28.17
N GLU A 371 -0.48 9.91 -28.50
CA GLU A 371 -0.93 11.01 -27.63
C GLU A 371 -1.59 10.50 -26.34
N VAL A 372 -2.28 9.36 -26.41
CA VAL A 372 -2.80 8.66 -25.21
C VAL A 372 -1.65 8.15 -24.34
N ILE A 373 -0.63 7.53 -24.94
CA ILE A 373 0.58 7.07 -24.24
C ILE A 373 1.25 8.26 -23.56
N GLU A 374 1.44 9.40 -24.24
CA GLU A 374 2.01 10.60 -23.62
C GLU A 374 1.20 11.05 -22.40
N LEU A 375 -0.14 11.09 -22.48
CA LEU A 375 -0.98 11.43 -21.32
C LEU A 375 -0.80 10.41 -20.19
N LEU A 376 -0.67 9.13 -20.50
CA LEU A 376 -0.45 8.07 -19.51
C LEU A 376 0.95 8.17 -18.89
N GLU A 377 2.00 8.46 -19.66
CA GLU A 377 3.36 8.75 -19.17
C GLU A 377 3.34 9.91 -18.17
N LEU A 378 2.67 11.01 -18.52
CA LEU A 378 2.51 12.17 -17.65
C LEU A 378 1.68 11.85 -16.41
N TYR A 379 0.63 11.03 -16.54
CA TYR A 379 -0.15 10.53 -15.41
C TYR A 379 0.74 9.78 -14.40
N ARG A 380 1.73 9.00 -14.86
CA ARG A 380 2.68 8.33 -13.97
C ARG A 380 3.47 9.31 -13.09
N ILE A 381 3.84 10.48 -13.61
CA ILE A 381 4.49 11.54 -12.82
C ILE A 381 3.54 12.03 -11.73
N LYS A 382 2.29 12.33 -12.08
CA LYS A 382 1.27 12.84 -11.13
C LYS A 382 1.10 11.90 -9.94
N ILE A 383 0.96 10.61 -10.22
CA ILE A 383 0.79 9.58 -9.18
C ILE A 383 2.08 9.37 -8.38
N THR A 384 3.24 9.38 -9.03
CA THR A 384 4.56 9.25 -8.36
C THR A 384 4.83 10.38 -7.36
N CYS A 385 4.25 11.56 -7.59
CA CYS A 385 4.39 12.71 -6.71
C CYS A 385 3.42 12.74 -5.52
N ILE A 386 2.49 11.79 -5.40
CA ILE A 386 1.59 11.71 -4.24
C ILE A 386 2.40 11.31 -3.00
N GLU A 387 2.40 12.16 -1.99
CA GLU A 387 3.08 11.93 -0.71
C GLU A 387 2.07 11.75 0.45
N CYS A 388 2.43 10.93 1.44
CA CYS A 388 1.64 10.68 2.65
C CYS A 388 2.34 11.33 3.85
N PHE A 389 1.79 12.43 4.37
CA PHE A 389 2.28 13.06 5.59
C PHE A 389 1.79 12.27 6.80
N ALA A 390 2.69 11.52 7.42
CA ALA A 390 2.47 10.71 8.61
C ALA A 390 3.78 10.59 9.40
N SER A 391 3.76 9.90 10.54
CA SER A 391 4.95 9.67 11.36
C SER A 391 6.06 8.94 10.58
N ALA A 392 7.30 8.96 11.10
CA ALA A 392 8.41 8.25 10.47
C ALA A 392 8.25 6.72 10.51
N GLY A 393 7.57 6.21 11.54
CA GLY A 393 7.13 4.83 11.69
C GLY A 393 6.28 4.39 10.51
N VAL A 394 5.34 5.24 10.08
CA VAL A 394 4.52 4.97 8.88
C VAL A 394 5.33 5.26 7.61
N SER A 395 5.79 6.49 7.40
CA SER A 395 6.37 6.92 6.12
C SER A 395 7.69 6.23 5.77
N GLY A 396 8.53 5.90 6.75
CA GLY A 396 9.76 5.13 6.58
C GLY A 396 9.55 3.65 6.86
N GLY A 397 9.11 3.34 8.08
CA GLY A 397 9.02 1.99 8.63
C GLY A 397 7.98 1.08 7.97
N VAL A 398 6.91 1.64 7.39
CA VAL A 398 5.92 0.87 6.63
C VAL A 398 6.05 1.16 5.14
N LEU A 399 5.96 2.43 4.74
CA LEU A 399 5.73 2.82 3.34
C LEU A 399 7.00 2.98 2.49
N SER A 400 8.14 3.26 3.14
CA SER A 400 9.36 3.78 2.48
C SER A 400 9.05 4.88 1.44
N GLY A 401 8.16 5.79 1.82
CA GLY A 401 7.72 6.94 1.02
C GLY A 401 6.77 6.62 -0.13
N ASN A 402 6.51 5.35 -0.48
CA ASN A 402 5.53 5.03 -1.53
C ASN A 402 4.10 5.21 -0.99
N THR A 403 3.17 5.65 -1.85
CA THR A 403 1.77 5.90 -1.46
C THR A 403 0.77 4.93 -2.06
N PHE A 404 1.26 3.87 -2.73
CA PHE A 404 0.52 2.67 -3.13
C PHE A 404 -0.75 2.95 -3.93
N ASN A 405 -0.72 3.95 -4.81
CA ASN A 405 -1.82 4.26 -5.71
C ASN A 405 -1.83 3.22 -6.85
N ASN A 406 -2.30 2.01 -6.53
CA ASN A 406 -2.17 0.84 -7.38
C ASN A 406 -3.18 0.87 -8.54
N LEU A 407 -2.71 0.51 -9.73
CA LEU A 407 -3.51 0.39 -10.94
C LEU A 407 -3.55 -1.07 -11.36
N SER A 408 -4.71 -1.69 -11.19
CA SER A 408 -4.95 -3.09 -11.54
C SER A 408 -5.39 -3.24 -13.00
N LEU A 409 -5.03 -4.35 -13.63
CA LEU A 409 -5.20 -4.61 -15.05
C LEU A 409 -5.85 -5.98 -15.29
N GLY A 410 -6.69 -6.10 -16.32
CA GLY A 410 -7.31 -7.36 -16.72
C GLY A 410 -8.35 -7.87 -15.73
N GLY A 411 -8.33 -9.18 -15.46
CA GLY A 411 -9.36 -9.87 -14.67
C GLY A 411 -10.60 -10.21 -15.50
N GLN A 412 -11.77 -10.24 -14.85
CA GLN A 412 -13.05 -10.54 -15.50
C GLN A 412 -13.99 -9.33 -15.55
N SER A 413 -14.73 -9.19 -16.64
CA SER A 413 -15.73 -8.15 -16.86
C SER A 413 -17.03 -8.50 -16.13
N TYR A 414 -18.00 -7.58 -16.12
CA TYR A 414 -19.32 -7.82 -15.52
C TYR A 414 -19.96 -9.15 -15.99
N ASP A 415 -19.90 -9.43 -17.29
CA ASP A 415 -20.44 -10.65 -17.92
C ASP A 415 -19.53 -11.89 -17.81
N GLY A 416 -18.42 -11.80 -17.06
CA GLY A 416 -17.52 -12.92 -16.79
C GLY A 416 -16.61 -13.30 -17.96
N ARG A 417 -16.39 -12.41 -18.93
CA ARG A 417 -15.38 -12.56 -19.98
C ARG A 417 -14.06 -11.95 -19.51
N SER A 418 -13.00 -12.03 -20.33
CA SER A 418 -11.80 -11.25 -20.06
C SER A 418 -12.15 -9.76 -20.04
N ALA A 419 -11.64 -9.04 -19.05
CA ALA A 419 -11.79 -7.59 -18.97
C ALA A 419 -10.64 -6.81 -19.63
N VAL A 420 -9.73 -7.49 -20.32
CA VAL A 420 -8.62 -6.78 -20.98
C VAL A 420 -9.15 -5.81 -22.02
N THR A 421 -8.64 -4.58 -21.99
CA THR A 421 -9.01 -3.53 -22.96
C THR A 421 -7.80 -3.06 -23.76
N PRO A 422 -7.99 -2.49 -24.97
CA PRO A 422 -6.91 -1.85 -25.71
C PRO A 422 -6.16 -0.79 -24.90
N LEU A 423 -6.86 0.01 -24.10
CA LEU A 423 -6.24 1.03 -23.25
C LEU A 423 -5.26 0.42 -22.21
N GLU A 424 -5.50 -0.79 -21.72
CA GLU A 424 -4.59 -1.46 -20.78
C GLU A 424 -3.23 -1.80 -21.40
N TYR A 425 -3.17 -2.06 -22.71
CA TYR A 425 -1.88 -2.21 -23.41
C TYR A 425 -1.09 -0.91 -23.40
N LEU A 426 -1.77 0.23 -23.60
CA LEU A 426 -1.14 1.55 -23.57
C LEU A 426 -0.68 1.94 -22.16
N ILE A 427 -1.38 1.47 -21.11
CA ILE A 427 -0.95 1.65 -19.72
C ILE A 427 0.34 0.86 -19.44
N LEU A 428 0.44 -0.38 -19.92
CA LEU A 428 1.68 -1.17 -19.84
C LEU A 428 2.80 -0.49 -20.62
N GLU A 429 2.51 -0.03 -21.83
CA GLU A 429 3.48 0.68 -22.68
C GLU A 429 4.01 1.94 -21.99
N ALA A 430 3.13 2.78 -21.46
CA ALA A 430 3.55 3.96 -20.70
C ALA A 430 4.41 3.59 -19.48
N GLY A 431 4.12 2.47 -18.79
CA GLY A 431 4.99 1.96 -17.73
C GLY A 431 6.37 1.48 -18.19
N MET A 432 6.48 0.99 -19.42
CA MET A 432 7.74 0.54 -20.03
C MET A 432 8.59 1.74 -20.49
N ARG A 433 7.98 2.76 -21.09
CA ARG A 433 8.65 3.99 -21.55
C ARG A 433 8.98 4.93 -20.39
N ALA A 434 7.96 5.31 -19.63
CA ALA A 434 8.04 6.25 -18.50
C ALA A 434 8.23 5.51 -17.17
N LYS A 435 9.46 5.04 -16.95
CA LYS A 435 9.85 4.24 -15.79
C LYS A 435 9.83 5.06 -14.50
N THR A 436 8.75 4.93 -13.73
CA THR A 436 8.56 5.59 -12.43
C THR A 436 8.07 4.61 -11.36
N PRO A 437 8.18 4.93 -10.05
CA PRO A 437 7.67 4.09 -8.97
C PRO A 437 6.16 3.83 -9.01
N GLN A 438 5.37 4.82 -9.47
CA GLN A 438 3.92 4.75 -9.45
C GLN A 438 3.26 5.23 -10.77
N PRO A 439 2.02 4.81 -11.03
CA PRO A 439 1.31 3.74 -10.35
C PRO A 439 2.03 2.40 -10.54
N THR A 440 2.08 1.60 -9.47
CA THR A 440 2.40 0.18 -9.62
C THR A 440 1.30 -0.45 -10.46
N LEU A 441 1.68 -1.35 -11.36
CA LEU A 441 0.75 -2.10 -12.19
C LEU A 441 0.53 -3.48 -11.56
N SER A 442 -0.71 -3.96 -11.58
CA SER A 442 -1.10 -5.23 -10.96
C SER A 442 -1.99 -6.03 -11.90
N VAL A 443 -1.46 -7.10 -12.49
CA VAL A 443 -2.28 -7.97 -13.35
C VAL A 443 -3.14 -8.86 -12.48
N LEU A 444 -4.47 -8.77 -12.66
CA LEU A 444 -5.43 -9.75 -12.18
C LEU A 444 -5.39 -10.94 -13.13
N TYR A 445 -4.44 -11.84 -12.90
CA TYR A 445 -4.21 -13.04 -13.69
C TYR A 445 -5.47 -13.90 -13.71
N ASP A 446 -5.97 -14.20 -14.90
CA ASP A 446 -7.08 -15.09 -15.15
C ASP A 446 -6.74 -15.95 -16.36
N GLU A 447 -7.20 -17.21 -16.39
CA GLU A 447 -6.99 -18.10 -17.53
C GLU A 447 -7.66 -17.57 -18.81
N LYS A 448 -8.62 -16.64 -18.69
CA LYS A 448 -9.26 -15.97 -19.83
C LYS A 448 -8.44 -14.81 -20.40
N THR A 449 -7.39 -14.36 -19.73
CA THR A 449 -6.59 -13.22 -20.19
C THR A 449 -5.86 -13.57 -21.50
N PRO A 450 -5.98 -12.74 -22.55
CA PRO A 450 -5.29 -12.94 -23.81
C PRO A 450 -3.78 -13.13 -23.65
N GLU A 451 -3.22 -14.05 -24.44
CA GLU A 451 -1.81 -14.43 -24.37
C GLU A 451 -0.87 -13.26 -24.70
N ASP A 452 -1.23 -12.44 -25.68
CA ASP A 452 -0.52 -11.24 -26.08
C ASP A 452 -0.46 -10.20 -24.95
N PHE A 453 -1.56 -9.98 -24.23
CA PHE A 453 -1.57 -9.12 -23.05
C PHE A 453 -0.65 -9.65 -21.94
N LEU A 454 -0.72 -10.97 -21.67
CA LEU A 454 0.14 -11.61 -20.68
C LEU A 454 1.62 -11.51 -21.06
N MET A 455 1.95 -11.69 -22.33
CA MET A 455 3.31 -11.50 -22.85
C MET A 455 3.77 -10.04 -22.73
N LYS A 456 2.91 -9.06 -23.02
CA LYS A 456 3.21 -7.63 -22.86
C LYS A 456 3.47 -7.28 -21.39
N ALA A 457 2.63 -7.76 -20.48
CA ALA A 457 2.83 -7.56 -19.05
C ALA A 457 4.13 -8.23 -18.55
N ALA A 458 4.43 -9.45 -18.98
CA ALA A 458 5.67 -10.14 -18.63
C ALA A 458 6.90 -9.41 -19.21
N GLN A 459 6.78 -8.82 -20.40
CA GLN A 459 7.82 -7.98 -21.00
C GLN A 459 8.11 -6.74 -20.16
N CYS A 460 7.09 -6.14 -19.56
CA CYS A 460 7.26 -5.04 -18.61
C CYS A 460 7.89 -5.53 -17.29
N THR A 461 7.40 -6.62 -16.70
CA THR A 461 7.94 -7.17 -15.44
C THR A 461 9.44 -7.47 -15.54
N LYS A 462 9.89 -8.07 -16.66
CA LYS A 462 11.29 -8.47 -16.82
C LYS A 462 12.28 -7.31 -16.96
N LEU A 463 11.80 -6.07 -17.12
CA LEU A 463 12.65 -4.87 -17.10
C LEU A 463 13.22 -4.59 -15.70
N GLY A 464 12.79 -5.33 -14.68
CA GLY A 464 13.28 -5.19 -13.32
C GLY A 464 12.68 -3.99 -12.57
N LEU A 465 11.68 -3.33 -13.15
CA LEU A 465 10.97 -2.20 -12.54
C LEU A 465 10.10 -2.64 -11.36
N GLY A 466 9.84 -3.94 -11.23
CA GLY A 466 9.02 -4.51 -10.17
C GLY A 466 7.52 -4.55 -10.47
N TYR A 467 7.08 -3.90 -11.53
CA TYR A 467 5.71 -3.97 -12.05
C TYR A 467 5.68 -4.47 -13.51
N PRO A 468 4.58 -5.07 -13.97
CA PRO A 468 3.43 -5.47 -13.16
C PRO A 468 3.78 -6.55 -12.15
N ALA A 469 3.15 -6.45 -10.97
CA ALA A 469 2.99 -7.58 -10.07
C ALA A 469 1.84 -8.46 -10.58
N TRP A 470 1.80 -9.73 -10.15
CA TRP A 470 0.84 -10.71 -10.63
C TRP A 470 0.00 -11.22 -9.48
N MET A 471 -1.31 -11.03 -9.56
CA MET A 471 -2.28 -11.45 -8.55
C MET A 471 -3.30 -12.40 -9.15
N ASN A 472 -3.73 -13.39 -8.40
CA ASN A 472 -4.64 -14.41 -8.86
C ASN A 472 -6.09 -13.93 -8.82
N ASN A 473 -6.68 -13.68 -10.00
CA ASN A 473 -8.06 -13.19 -10.11
C ASN A 473 -9.04 -14.14 -9.41
N GLN A 474 -8.90 -15.46 -9.63
CA GLN A 474 -9.81 -16.45 -9.08
C GLN A 474 -9.70 -16.56 -7.56
N THR A 475 -8.48 -16.58 -7.01
CA THR A 475 -8.27 -16.64 -5.55
C THR A 475 -8.87 -15.41 -4.86
N GLY A 476 -8.68 -14.21 -5.42
CA GLY A 476 -9.27 -13.02 -4.83
C GLY A 476 -10.79 -12.95 -4.97
N MET A 477 -11.38 -13.37 -6.10
CA MET A 477 -12.84 -13.53 -6.21
C MET A 477 -13.39 -14.54 -5.18
N ASN A 478 -12.67 -15.64 -4.93
CA ASN A 478 -13.05 -16.61 -3.91
C ASN A 478 -13.02 -15.99 -2.50
N PHE A 479 -11.98 -15.20 -2.18
CA PHE A 479 -11.93 -14.44 -0.94
C PHE A 479 -13.11 -13.47 -0.84
N MET A 480 -13.43 -12.73 -1.91
CA MET A 480 -14.56 -11.81 -1.93
C MET A 480 -15.87 -12.52 -1.59
N MET A 481 -16.15 -13.62 -2.27
CA MET A 481 -17.37 -14.41 -2.06
C MET A 481 -17.45 -14.98 -0.63
N ARG A 482 -16.31 -15.42 -0.07
CA ARG A 482 -16.25 -15.94 1.31
C ARG A 482 -16.48 -14.84 2.34
N GLN A 483 -15.66 -13.79 2.28
CA GLN A 483 -15.58 -12.77 3.33
C GLN A 483 -16.81 -11.84 3.31
N TYR A 484 -17.24 -11.43 2.11
CA TYR A 484 -18.32 -10.46 1.93
C TYR A 484 -19.66 -11.11 1.55
N GLY A 485 -19.71 -12.44 1.45
CA GLY A 485 -20.95 -13.21 1.26
C GLY A 485 -22.07 -12.84 2.26
N PRO A 486 -21.78 -12.67 3.57
CA PRO A 486 -22.79 -12.22 4.55
C PRO A 486 -23.38 -10.83 4.27
N GLU A 487 -22.72 -10.01 3.44
CA GLU A 487 -23.20 -8.70 3.01
C GLU A 487 -23.82 -8.72 1.61
N GLY A 488 -23.99 -9.91 1.03
CA GLY A 488 -24.64 -10.11 -0.28
C GLY A 488 -23.69 -10.08 -1.48
N MET A 489 -22.38 -10.30 -1.28
CA MET A 489 -21.42 -10.40 -2.38
C MET A 489 -21.88 -11.44 -3.41
N ASN A 490 -21.99 -11.00 -4.66
CA ASN A 490 -22.35 -11.84 -5.81
C ASN A 490 -21.16 -11.93 -6.78
N LEU A 491 -21.31 -12.73 -7.84
CA LEU A 491 -20.23 -12.95 -8.80
C LEU A 491 -19.89 -11.68 -9.58
N GLU A 492 -20.88 -10.85 -9.90
CA GLU A 492 -20.68 -9.60 -10.63
C GLU A 492 -19.81 -8.63 -9.83
N ASP A 493 -20.11 -8.41 -8.56
CA ASP A 493 -19.32 -7.55 -7.67
C ASP A 493 -17.97 -8.20 -7.31
N ALA A 494 -17.94 -9.52 -7.09
CA ALA A 494 -16.68 -10.22 -6.86
C ALA A 494 -15.74 -10.07 -8.06
N ARG A 495 -16.24 -10.10 -9.30
CA ARG A 495 -15.42 -9.85 -10.51
C ARG A 495 -14.91 -8.42 -10.58
N ALA A 496 -15.54 -7.45 -9.93
CA ALA A 496 -15.13 -6.04 -9.92
C ALA A 496 -13.99 -5.76 -8.93
N TRP A 497 -13.62 -6.72 -8.08
CA TRP A 497 -12.55 -6.58 -7.11
C TRP A 497 -11.22 -6.20 -7.75
N CYS A 498 -10.35 -5.59 -6.95
CA CYS A 498 -8.92 -5.48 -7.21
C CYS A 498 -8.18 -5.10 -5.92
N LEU A 499 -6.91 -4.70 -6.02
CA LEU A 499 -6.07 -4.43 -4.86
C LEU A 499 -6.29 -2.99 -4.40
N GLY A 500 -6.79 -2.80 -3.18
CA GLY A 500 -6.57 -1.58 -2.40
C GLY A 500 -5.14 -1.56 -1.88
N GLY A 501 -4.41 -0.46 -1.98
CA GLY A 501 -2.99 -0.42 -1.66
C GLY A 501 -2.15 -1.44 -2.42
N CYS A 502 -1.36 -2.24 -1.71
CA CYS A 502 -0.45 -3.16 -2.34
C CYS A 502 -1.13 -4.46 -2.79
N LEU A 503 -1.71 -5.19 -1.84
CA LEU A 503 -2.30 -6.51 -2.00
C LEU A 503 -3.61 -6.64 -1.20
N GLU A 504 -4.09 -5.57 -0.59
CA GLU A 504 -5.31 -5.58 0.20
C GLU A 504 -6.50 -5.73 -0.74
N SER A 505 -6.87 -6.98 -1.03
CA SER A 505 -8.03 -7.34 -1.84
C SER A 505 -9.24 -6.58 -1.33
N ALA A 506 -9.75 -5.67 -2.16
CA ALA A 506 -10.82 -4.75 -1.80
C ALA A 506 -12.05 -5.01 -2.68
N PRO A 507 -13.25 -5.04 -2.07
CA PRO A 507 -14.50 -5.13 -2.81
C PRO A 507 -14.64 -4.06 -3.89
N GLY A 508 -15.16 -4.48 -5.04
CA GLY A 508 -15.62 -3.59 -6.09
C GLY A 508 -17.08 -3.86 -6.44
N CYS A 509 -17.63 -3.00 -7.29
CA CYS A 509 -18.86 -3.26 -8.02
C CYS A 509 -18.76 -2.65 -9.41
N PHE A 510 -19.63 -3.09 -10.33
CA PHE A 510 -19.77 -2.44 -11.62
C PHE A 510 -20.91 -1.42 -11.61
N SER A 511 -20.66 -0.25 -12.22
CA SER A 511 -21.66 0.81 -12.41
C SER A 511 -21.87 1.11 -13.90
N PRO A 512 -23.11 1.40 -14.34
CA PRO A 512 -23.45 1.56 -15.76
C PRO A 512 -23.10 2.98 -16.28
N LEU A 513 -21.93 3.13 -16.91
CA LEU A 513 -21.54 4.40 -17.54
C LEU A 513 -22.20 4.54 -18.93
N GLU A 514 -23.07 5.53 -19.10
CA GLU A 514 -23.77 5.81 -20.36
C GLU A 514 -22.95 6.74 -21.28
N TYR A 515 -22.00 6.25 -22.05
CA TYR A 515 -21.12 7.09 -22.87
C TYR A 515 -21.04 6.60 -24.31
N ASN A 516 -20.80 7.50 -25.27
CA ASN A 516 -20.73 7.18 -26.70
C ASN A 516 -21.98 6.41 -27.22
N GLY A 517 -23.17 6.77 -26.75
CA GLY A 517 -24.43 6.13 -27.16
C GLY A 517 -24.61 4.68 -26.67
N LYS A 518 -23.78 4.20 -25.74
CA LYS A 518 -23.85 2.86 -25.16
C LYS A 518 -23.68 2.88 -23.63
N VAL A 519 -24.01 1.78 -22.98
CA VAL A 519 -23.77 1.57 -21.55
C VAL A 519 -22.60 0.60 -21.38
N THR A 520 -21.57 1.02 -20.64
CA THR A 520 -20.46 0.16 -20.24
C THR A 520 -20.48 -0.02 -18.73
N MET A 521 -20.48 -1.28 -18.29
CA MET A 521 -20.34 -1.62 -16.87
C MET A 521 -18.89 -1.42 -16.46
N ILE A 522 -18.58 -0.30 -15.81
CA ILE A 522 -17.21 0.03 -15.36
C ILE A 522 -17.01 -0.35 -13.89
N PRO A 523 -15.85 -0.92 -13.53
CA PRO A 523 -15.56 -1.30 -12.15
C PRO A 523 -15.19 -0.09 -11.28
N GLY A 524 -15.41 -0.19 -9.98
CA GLY A 524 -14.91 0.77 -8.98
C GLY A 524 -15.02 0.18 -7.58
N GLY A 525 -14.27 0.73 -6.62
CA GLY A 525 -14.28 0.23 -5.25
C GLY A 525 -15.65 0.39 -4.57
N ALA A 526 -15.95 -0.51 -3.64
CA ALA A 526 -17.26 -0.63 -2.99
C ALA A 526 -17.18 -0.86 -1.47
N SER A 527 -16.00 -0.68 -0.88
CA SER A 527 -15.75 -0.73 0.57
C SER A 527 -14.95 0.50 1.04
N PRO A 528 -14.93 0.78 2.36
CA PRO A 528 -13.91 1.62 3.00
C PRO A 528 -12.53 0.93 2.98
N THR A 529 -11.59 1.44 3.79
CA THR A 529 -10.27 0.82 4.06
C THR A 529 -10.35 -0.70 4.24
N CYS A 530 -9.46 -1.41 3.54
CA CYS A 530 -9.25 -2.86 3.67
C CYS A 530 -7.85 -3.19 4.23
N GLY A 531 -7.23 -2.25 4.97
CA GLY A 531 -5.90 -2.37 5.58
C GLY A 531 -5.79 -1.51 6.84
N THR A 532 -6.78 -1.67 7.73
CA THR A 532 -6.96 -0.99 9.01
C THR A 532 -7.61 -1.96 9.99
N GLY A 533 -7.32 -1.81 11.28
CA GLY A 533 -7.79 -2.71 12.34
C GLY A 533 -6.65 -3.00 13.31
N ILE A 534 -6.27 -4.26 13.46
CA ILE A 534 -5.04 -4.61 14.17
C ILE A 534 -3.89 -4.55 13.16
N HIS A 535 -3.06 -3.52 13.27
CA HIS A 535 -1.91 -3.37 12.38
C HIS A 535 -0.82 -4.41 12.59
N PHE A 536 0.20 -4.38 11.72
CA PHE A 536 1.30 -5.35 11.65
C PHE A 536 1.74 -5.84 13.04
N THR A 537 1.41 -7.10 13.31
CA THR A 537 1.74 -7.78 14.56
C THR A 537 2.97 -8.66 14.35
N ALA A 538 4.04 -8.36 15.09
CA ALA A 538 5.35 -9.00 15.01
C ALA A 538 5.31 -10.43 15.61
N LEU A 539 4.98 -11.42 14.77
CA LEU A 539 4.83 -12.81 15.23
C LEU A 539 6.11 -13.39 15.87
N PRO A 540 7.33 -13.15 15.33
CA PRO A 540 8.56 -13.60 15.97
C PRO A 540 8.82 -12.90 17.31
N LYS A 541 8.46 -11.62 17.46
CA LYS A 541 8.62 -10.89 18.74
C LYS A 541 7.70 -11.45 19.82
N ILE A 542 6.47 -11.84 19.48
CA ILE A 542 5.59 -12.51 20.44
C ILE A 542 6.19 -13.86 20.87
N LEU A 543 6.80 -14.62 19.94
CA LEU A 543 7.49 -15.87 20.29
C LEU A 543 8.69 -15.61 21.20
N GLU A 544 9.50 -14.58 20.94
CA GLU A 544 10.58 -14.15 21.84
C GLU A 544 10.02 -13.88 23.25
N LEU A 545 8.91 -13.14 23.34
CA LEU A 545 8.27 -12.80 24.61
C LEU A 545 7.70 -14.02 25.35
N VAL A 546 7.28 -15.08 24.65
CA VAL A 546 6.95 -16.36 25.31
C VAL A 546 8.20 -16.95 25.95
N LEU A 547 9.32 -17.01 25.23
CA LEU A 547 10.56 -17.60 25.74
C LEU A 547 11.17 -16.78 26.89
N THR A 548 10.95 -15.47 26.90
CA THR A 548 11.46 -14.54 27.93
C THR A 548 10.39 -14.18 28.98
N ASN A 549 9.32 -14.96 29.09
CA ASN A 549 8.28 -14.84 30.10
C ASN A 549 7.67 -13.42 30.21
N GLY A 550 7.37 -12.86 29.04
CA GLY A 550 6.71 -11.56 28.83
C GLY A 550 7.62 -10.34 28.96
N VAL A 551 8.94 -10.53 29.12
CA VAL A 551 9.91 -9.43 29.24
C VAL A 551 10.63 -9.22 27.92
N ASP A 552 10.56 -8.01 27.38
CA ASP A 552 11.37 -7.61 26.25
C ASP A 552 12.83 -7.44 26.72
N GLN A 553 13.68 -8.43 26.42
CA GLN A 553 15.08 -8.42 26.85
C GLN A 553 15.92 -7.35 26.13
N ARG A 554 15.43 -6.79 25.02
CA ARG A 554 16.06 -5.64 24.35
C ARG A 554 16.01 -4.39 25.23
N THR A 555 14.91 -4.19 25.95
CA THR A 555 14.63 -2.96 26.70
C THR A 555 14.55 -3.15 28.22
N GLY A 556 14.45 -4.39 28.69
CA GLY A 556 14.20 -4.74 30.08
C GLY A 556 12.75 -4.48 30.54
N LYS A 557 11.86 -4.04 29.63
CA LYS A 557 10.46 -3.73 29.97
C LYS A 557 9.60 -4.98 29.89
N ARG A 558 8.62 -5.09 30.79
CA ARG A 558 7.59 -6.13 30.73
C ARG A 558 6.53 -5.71 29.72
N VAL A 559 6.36 -6.51 28.66
CA VAL A 559 5.33 -6.31 27.64
C VAL A 559 4.07 -7.08 28.00
N PHE A 560 4.21 -8.36 28.35
CA PHE A 560 3.07 -9.20 28.75
C PHE A 560 3.20 -9.64 30.22
N PRO A 561 2.08 -9.94 30.90
CA PRO A 561 2.12 -10.60 32.20
C PRO A 561 2.90 -11.89 32.09
N ALA A 562 3.78 -12.15 33.05
CA ALA A 562 4.55 -13.39 33.09
C ALA A 562 3.59 -14.58 33.11
N HIS A 563 3.74 -15.51 32.16
CA HIS A 563 2.99 -16.76 32.20
C HIS A 563 3.46 -17.63 33.38
N ASN A 564 4.75 -17.57 33.74
CA ASN A 564 5.38 -18.38 34.80
C ASN A 564 5.17 -19.90 34.67
N GLU A 565 4.74 -20.34 33.49
CA GLU A 565 4.56 -21.73 33.14
C GLU A 565 5.89 -22.31 32.64
N LYS A 566 6.25 -23.49 33.16
CA LYS A 566 7.33 -24.28 32.61
C LYS A 566 6.87 -24.92 31.30
N ILE A 567 7.62 -24.70 30.23
CA ILE A 567 7.28 -25.18 28.88
C ILE A 567 7.97 -26.52 28.67
N GLU A 568 7.21 -27.62 28.77
CA GLU A 568 7.74 -28.99 28.65
C GLU A 568 7.48 -29.60 27.27
N THR A 569 6.56 -29.03 26.50
CA THR A 569 6.17 -29.51 25.18
C THR A 569 6.03 -28.37 24.17
N TYR A 570 6.18 -28.72 22.89
CA TYR A 570 5.96 -27.81 21.77
C TYR A 570 4.54 -27.20 21.79
N ASP A 571 3.52 -28.02 22.04
CA ASP A 571 2.13 -27.56 22.06
C ASP A 571 1.86 -26.56 23.18
N GLN A 572 2.48 -26.74 24.36
CA GLN A 572 2.42 -25.74 25.44
C GLN A 572 3.06 -24.41 25.03
N MET A 573 4.20 -24.43 24.34
CA MET A 573 4.84 -23.22 23.84
C MET A 573 3.93 -22.49 22.84
N VAL A 574 3.36 -23.22 21.88
CA VAL A 574 2.45 -22.65 20.88
C VAL A 574 1.19 -22.12 21.55
N ALA A 575 0.62 -22.81 22.53
CA ALA A 575 -0.54 -22.33 23.29
C ALA A 575 -0.25 -21.03 24.06
N LEU A 576 0.96 -20.86 24.61
CA LEU A 576 1.39 -19.60 25.23
C LEU A 576 1.55 -18.48 24.20
N TRP A 577 2.10 -18.79 23.02
CA TRP A 577 2.16 -17.83 21.92
C TRP A 577 0.76 -17.38 21.49
N GLN A 578 -0.18 -18.32 21.33
CA GLN A 578 -1.58 -18.04 21.01
C GLN A 578 -2.24 -17.17 22.08
N ARG A 579 -1.90 -17.40 23.36
CA ARG A 579 -2.40 -16.58 24.48
C ARG A 579 -1.88 -15.15 24.44
N TYR A 580 -0.59 -14.93 24.18
CA TYR A 580 -0.04 -13.59 24.04
C TYR A 580 -0.55 -12.87 22.79
N LEU A 581 -0.74 -13.60 21.69
CA LEU A 581 -1.42 -13.07 20.52
C LEU A 581 -2.86 -12.66 20.85
N ASP A 582 -3.61 -13.47 21.60
CA ASP A 582 -4.98 -13.15 22.03
C ASP A 582 -5.03 -11.89 22.92
N ILE A 583 -4.14 -11.79 23.91
CA ILE A 583 -4.02 -10.61 24.76
C ILE A 583 -3.77 -9.37 23.91
N SER A 584 -2.76 -9.41 23.04
CA SER A 584 -2.39 -8.30 22.15
C SER A 584 -3.54 -7.90 21.23
N ASN A 585 -4.10 -8.86 20.51
CA ASN A 585 -5.09 -8.58 19.48
C ASN A 585 -6.42 -8.07 20.07
N ARG A 586 -6.89 -8.65 21.19
CA ARG A 586 -8.12 -8.18 21.83
C ARG A 586 -7.99 -6.75 22.32
N ILE A 587 -6.84 -6.39 22.91
CA ILE A 587 -6.66 -5.03 23.41
C ILE A 587 -6.47 -4.02 22.27
N VAL A 588 -5.61 -4.35 21.29
CA VAL A 588 -5.34 -3.47 20.15
C VAL A 588 -6.61 -3.27 19.31
N ASN A 589 -7.38 -4.32 19.03
CA ASN A 589 -8.66 -4.21 18.33
C ASN A 589 -9.61 -3.26 19.06
N ARG A 590 -9.76 -3.38 20.39
CA ARG A 590 -10.65 -2.49 21.16
C ARG A 590 -10.23 -1.02 21.03
N VAL A 591 -8.93 -0.74 21.13
CA VAL A 591 -8.41 0.63 21.02
C VAL A 591 -8.52 1.15 19.59
N ASN A 592 -8.12 0.36 18.59
CA ASN A 592 -8.17 0.76 17.18
C ASN A 592 -9.63 0.89 16.67
N ASN A 593 -10.57 0.12 17.23
CA ASN A 593 -12.00 0.37 17.03
C ASN A 593 -12.43 1.72 17.58
N MET A 594 -11.95 2.14 18.76
CA MET A 594 -12.25 3.49 19.28
C MET A 594 -11.65 4.56 18.38
N GLN A 595 -10.41 4.39 17.92
CA GLN A 595 -9.75 5.31 16.98
C GLN A 595 -10.59 5.50 15.71
N MET A 596 -10.95 4.41 15.06
CA MET A 596 -11.71 4.44 13.81
C MET A 596 -13.17 4.84 14.00
N ASP A 597 -13.78 4.54 15.15
CA ASP A 597 -15.14 4.98 15.48
C ASP A 597 -15.20 6.48 15.76
N ILE A 598 -14.20 7.05 16.45
CA ILE A 598 -14.08 8.50 16.63
C ILE A 598 -13.85 9.17 15.27
N TRP A 599 -12.91 8.67 14.46
CA TRP A 599 -12.68 9.19 13.12
C TRP A 599 -13.96 9.15 12.28
N ARG A 600 -14.68 8.03 12.21
CA ARG A 600 -15.86 7.93 11.34
C ARG A 600 -17.04 8.78 11.81
N LYS A 601 -17.09 9.16 13.09
CA LYS A 601 -18.15 9.98 13.68
C LYS A 601 -17.87 11.48 13.61
N TYR A 602 -16.62 11.88 13.80
CA TYR A 602 -16.24 13.29 13.91
C TYR A 602 -15.39 13.78 12.73
N ASN A 603 -14.93 12.89 11.86
CA ASN A 603 -14.07 13.20 10.72
C ASN A 603 -14.35 12.24 9.55
N MET A 604 -15.62 11.94 9.27
CA MET A 604 -15.99 11.05 8.17
C MET A 604 -15.44 11.55 6.82
N PRO A 605 -15.24 10.66 5.83
CA PRO A 605 -14.91 11.08 4.47
C PRO A 605 -16.02 11.94 3.88
N ALA A 606 -15.64 13.00 3.16
CA ALA A 606 -16.55 13.85 2.39
C ALA A 606 -16.49 13.48 0.90
N VAL A 607 -15.31 13.56 0.27
CA VAL A 607 -15.12 13.20 -1.14
C VAL A 607 -15.35 11.72 -1.34
N ASN A 608 -14.71 10.85 -0.56
CA ASN A 608 -14.87 9.41 -0.77
C ASN A 608 -16.31 8.95 -0.46
N SER A 609 -17.05 9.63 0.43
CA SER A 609 -18.48 9.36 0.66
C SER A 609 -19.40 9.80 -0.48
N LEU A 610 -18.96 10.72 -1.35
CA LEU A 610 -19.66 11.01 -2.62
C LEU A 610 -19.41 9.88 -3.64
N LEU A 611 -18.19 9.37 -3.65
CA LEU A 611 -17.70 8.46 -4.69
C LEU A 611 -18.06 7.00 -4.44
N LYS A 612 -17.97 6.54 -3.19
CA LYS A 612 -18.06 5.13 -2.85
C LYS A 612 -19.49 4.60 -2.95
N ALA A 613 -19.68 3.55 -3.75
CA ALA A 613 -20.95 2.85 -3.80
C ALA A 613 -21.21 2.11 -2.46
N ASP A 614 -22.38 2.18 -1.86
CA ASP A 614 -23.65 2.77 -2.31
C ASP A 614 -24.03 4.04 -1.52
N CYS A 615 -23.05 4.84 -1.08
CA CYS A 615 -23.28 5.98 -0.18
C CYS A 615 -24.36 6.92 -0.72
N PHE A 616 -24.21 7.35 -1.98
CA PHE A 616 -25.15 8.28 -2.63
C PHE A 616 -26.53 7.69 -2.82
N LYS A 617 -26.63 6.39 -3.09
CA LYS A 617 -27.92 5.70 -3.25
C LYS A 617 -28.66 5.58 -1.92
N LYS A 618 -27.93 5.30 -0.83
CA LYS A 618 -28.49 5.12 0.52
C LYS A 618 -28.72 6.44 1.27
N GLY A 619 -28.10 7.53 0.83
CA GLY A 619 -28.05 8.77 1.59
C GLY A 619 -27.24 8.62 2.87
N GLN A 620 -26.18 7.80 2.87
CA GLN A 620 -25.36 7.53 4.05
C GLN A 620 -23.88 7.66 3.68
N HIS A 621 -23.09 8.33 4.52
CA HIS A 621 -21.64 8.42 4.33
C HIS A 621 -20.92 7.12 4.75
N ILE A 622 -19.64 6.99 4.42
CA ILE A 622 -18.82 5.80 4.72
C ILE A 622 -18.87 5.42 6.20
N GLY A 623 -18.80 6.40 7.11
CA GLY A 623 -18.89 6.17 8.55
C GLY A 623 -20.18 5.48 9.03
N ASN A 624 -21.31 5.72 8.36
CA ASN A 624 -22.61 5.11 8.67
C ASN A 624 -22.89 3.85 7.85
N CYS A 625 -21.83 3.12 7.45
CA CYS A 625 -21.93 1.96 6.56
C CYS A 625 -22.60 2.30 5.21
N GLY A 626 -22.32 3.49 4.67
CA GLY A 626 -22.78 3.91 3.34
C GLY A 626 -22.17 3.09 2.20
N ALA A 627 -20.95 2.57 2.37
CA ALA A 627 -20.34 1.65 1.42
C ALA A 627 -21.16 0.35 1.31
N ARG A 628 -21.06 -0.35 0.17
CA ARG A 628 -21.78 -1.61 -0.06
C ARG A 628 -21.26 -2.73 0.85
N TYR A 629 -19.94 -2.82 1.00
CA TYR A 629 -19.25 -3.86 1.76
C TYR A 629 -18.44 -3.23 2.90
N ASN A 630 -18.69 -3.66 4.14
CA ASN A 630 -18.08 -3.08 5.35
C ASN A 630 -17.37 -4.13 6.22
N ALA A 631 -17.37 -5.41 5.82
CA ALA A 631 -16.55 -6.47 6.42
C ALA A 631 -15.08 -6.38 5.99
N CYS A 632 -14.49 -5.18 6.10
CA CYS A 632 -13.21 -4.78 5.51
C CYS A 632 -12.08 -4.53 6.53
N ILE A 633 -12.38 -4.57 7.83
CA ILE A 633 -11.38 -4.37 8.88
C ILE A 633 -10.69 -5.69 9.19
N ASN A 634 -9.38 -5.66 9.38
CA ASN A 634 -8.54 -6.85 9.39
C ASN A 634 -7.46 -6.84 10.48
N PHE A 635 -6.80 -7.99 10.57
CA PHE A 635 -5.57 -8.19 11.33
C PHE A 635 -4.41 -8.35 10.36
N GLU A 636 -3.34 -7.58 10.56
CA GLU A 636 -2.12 -7.61 9.77
C GLU A 636 -1.03 -8.41 10.49
N SER A 637 -0.55 -9.49 9.87
CA SER A 637 0.61 -10.25 10.38
C SER A 637 1.93 -9.77 9.80
N CYS A 638 3.02 -9.83 10.56
CA CYS A 638 4.37 -9.56 10.04
C CYS A 638 5.38 -10.63 10.53
N GLY A 639 6.34 -10.98 9.66
CA GLY A 639 7.40 -11.93 9.97
C GLY A 639 6.96 -13.39 10.02
N THR A 640 5.94 -13.76 9.23
CA THR A 640 5.35 -15.11 9.23
C THR A 640 6.39 -16.20 9.01
N ILE A 641 7.27 -16.07 8.03
CA ILE A 641 8.23 -17.14 7.72
C ILE A 641 9.38 -17.19 8.72
N THR A 642 9.86 -16.05 9.24
CA THR A 642 10.76 -16.03 10.40
C THR A 642 10.15 -16.77 11.60
N TYR A 643 8.85 -16.57 11.87
CA TYR A 643 8.13 -17.26 12.94
C TYR A 643 8.01 -18.77 12.67
N ILE A 644 7.55 -19.18 11.48
CA ILE A 644 7.39 -20.59 11.12
C ILE A 644 8.72 -21.33 11.14
N ASN A 645 9.80 -20.74 10.59
CA ASN A 645 11.13 -21.32 10.63
C ASN A 645 11.66 -21.43 12.07
N SER A 646 11.34 -20.46 12.94
CA SER A 646 11.74 -20.51 14.35
C SER A 646 11.00 -21.62 15.09
N LEU A 647 9.70 -21.79 14.83
CA LEU A 647 8.94 -22.93 15.35
C LEU A 647 9.52 -24.26 14.88
N ALA A 648 9.88 -24.39 13.60
CA ALA A 648 10.48 -25.62 13.07
C ALA A 648 11.80 -25.95 13.76
N SER A 649 12.66 -24.96 13.96
CA SER A 649 13.92 -25.11 14.68
C SER A 649 13.71 -25.53 16.14
N ILE A 650 12.85 -24.83 16.89
CA ILE A 650 12.59 -25.18 18.29
C ILE A 650 11.96 -26.57 18.39
N LYS A 651 10.93 -26.85 17.58
CA LYS A 651 10.27 -28.16 17.56
C LYS A 651 11.27 -29.27 17.30
N LYS A 652 12.16 -29.10 16.31
CA LYS A 652 13.13 -30.13 15.96
C LYS A 652 14.23 -30.26 17.01
N ASN A 653 14.92 -29.17 17.30
CA ASN A 653 16.16 -29.19 18.05
C ASN A 653 15.94 -29.35 19.56
N VAL A 654 14.81 -28.88 20.09
CA VAL A 654 14.49 -28.92 21.53
C VAL A 654 13.52 -30.06 21.86
N PHE A 655 12.41 -30.19 21.14
CA PHE A 655 11.33 -31.10 21.54
C PHE A 655 11.42 -32.49 20.89
N ASP A 656 11.71 -32.58 19.59
CA ASP A 656 11.75 -33.85 18.86
C ASP A 656 13.11 -34.56 19.04
N ASP A 657 14.22 -33.88 18.74
CA ASP A 657 15.57 -34.46 18.80
C ASP A 657 16.20 -34.34 20.21
N GLN A 658 15.64 -33.48 21.08
CA GLN A 658 16.13 -33.21 22.44
C GLN A 658 17.64 -32.94 22.53
N LYS A 659 18.20 -32.27 21.52
CA LYS A 659 19.62 -31.91 21.46
C LYS A 659 19.98 -30.77 22.40
N TYR A 660 19.03 -29.86 22.63
CA TYR A 660 19.17 -28.69 23.49
C TYR A 660 17.94 -28.56 24.38
N THR A 661 18.09 -27.93 25.53
CA THR A 661 16.94 -27.50 26.33
C THR A 661 16.35 -26.20 25.78
N LEU A 662 15.13 -25.87 26.20
CA LEU A 662 14.50 -24.60 25.81
C LEU A 662 15.26 -23.39 26.41
N GLU A 663 15.83 -23.57 27.60
CA GLU A 663 16.68 -22.58 28.25
C GLU A 663 17.97 -22.34 27.46
N GLU A 664 18.62 -23.39 26.94
CA GLU A 664 19.81 -23.25 26.09
C GLU A 664 19.49 -22.53 24.76
N MET A 665 18.36 -22.86 24.14
CA MET A 665 17.88 -22.15 22.95
C MET A 665 17.62 -20.66 23.24
N THR A 666 16.95 -20.37 24.36
CA THR A 666 16.65 -19.00 24.78
C THR A 666 17.93 -18.22 25.11
N ASP A 667 18.87 -18.83 25.83
CA ASP A 667 20.19 -18.25 26.14
C ASP A 667 20.95 -17.90 24.86
N ALA A 668 20.97 -18.82 23.88
CA ALA A 668 21.60 -18.60 22.59
C ALA A 668 20.96 -17.45 21.80
N MET A 669 19.63 -17.34 21.80
CA MET A 669 18.91 -16.23 21.17
C MET A 669 19.22 -14.88 21.82
N VAL A 670 19.20 -14.81 23.16
CA VAL A 670 19.47 -13.58 23.93
C VAL A 670 20.91 -13.09 23.71
N HIS A 671 21.87 -14.02 23.65
CA HIS A 671 23.28 -13.70 23.38
C HIS A 671 23.60 -13.63 21.88
N ASN A 672 22.58 -13.56 21.01
CA ASN A 672 22.72 -13.42 19.56
C ASN A 672 23.66 -14.47 18.93
N PHE A 673 23.66 -15.68 19.48
CA PHE A 673 24.54 -16.78 19.12
C PHE A 673 26.04 -16.44 19.17
N GLY A 674 26.42 -15.46 20.00
CA GLY A 674 27.78 -14.96 20.14
C GLY A 674 28.28 -14.11 18.96
N PHE A 675 27.39 -13.63 18.09
CA PHE A 675 27.71 -12.65 17.05
C PHE A 675 27.40 -11.23 17.51
N LYS A 676 28.05 -10.23 16.87
CA LYS A 676 27.65 -8.83 16.99
C LYS A 676 26.24 -8.61 16.46
N THR A 677 25.50 -7.71 17.10
CA THR A 677 24.10 -7.41 16.74
C THR A 677 24.02 -6.42 15.58
N ALA A 678 22.87 -6.31 14.91
CA ALA A 678 22.65 -5.26 13.90
C ALA A 678 22.71 -3.84 14.52
N TYR A 679 22.44 -3.71 15.82
CA TYR A 679 22.57 -2.47 16.58
C TYR A 679 24.01 -1.93 16.57
N GLU A 680 25.01 -2.80 16.44
CA GLU A 680 26.43 -2.45 16.39
C GLU A 680 26.96 -2.46 14.95
N THR A 681 26.58 -3.45 14.15
CA THR A 681 27.15 -3.64 12.80
C THR A 681 26.50 -2.76 11.74
N ASN A 682 25.27 -2.27 11.99
CA ASN A 682 24.44 -1.54 11.01
C ASN A 682 24.25 -2.32 9.69
N VAL A 683 24.25 -3.66 9.75
CA VAL A 683 23.88 -4.57 8.66
C VAL A 683 22.66 -5.38 9.08
N PHE A 684 21.60 -5.28 8.29
CA PHE A 684 20.27 -5.77 8.67
C PHE A 684 19.85 -7.05 7.93
N SER A 685 20.81 -7.75 7.35
CA SER A 685 20.61 -9.03 6.68
C SER A 685 21.71 -10.04 7.08
N PRO A 686 21.53 -11.34 6.81
CA PRO A 686 22.54 -12.36 7.10
C PRO A 686 23.84 -12.26 6.29
N ASP A 687 23.96 -11.25 5.42
CA ASP A 687 25.11 -10.98 4.56
C ASP A 687 26.43 -10.80 5.33
N PHE A 688 26.35 -10.22 6.53
CA PHE A 688 27.51 -9.98 7.39
C PHE A 688 27.25 -10.53 8.78
N ARG A 689 28.24 -11.26 9.32
CA ARG A 689 28.22 -11.81 10.68
C ARG A 689 29.60 -11.72 11.31
N GLU A 690 29.74 -10.82 12.28
CA GLU A 690 30.99 -10.65 13.02
C GLU A 690 30.96 -11.48 14.30
N SER A 691 31.90 -12.42 14.43
CA SER A 691 32.02 -13.30 15.58
C SER A 691 32.62 -12.57 16.78
N THR A 692 32.05 -12.77 17.96
CA THR A 692 32.67 -12.38 19.24
C THR A 692 33.42 -13.58 19.85
N PRO A 693 34.17 -13.42 20.97
CA PRO A 693 34.76 -14.55 21.68
C PRO A 693 33.75 -15.61 22.14
N GLU A 694 32.47 -15.25 22.30
CA GLU A 694 31.41 -16.18 22.70
C GLU A 694 30.86 -17.01 21.55
N ALA A 695 31.15 -16.68 20.29
CA ALA A 695 30.62 -17.40 19.12
C ALA A 695 30.92 -18.91 19.18
N ALA A 696 32.08 -19.30 19.70
CA ALA A 696 32.44 -20.71 19.85
C ALA A 696 31.51 -21.48 20.81
N LYS A 697 30.95 -20.81 21.84
CA LYS A 697 29.98 -21.41 22.78
C LYS A 697 28.70 -21.81 22.05
N TYR A 698 28.22 -20.97 21.14
CA TYR A 698 26.93 -21.14 20.47
C TYR A 698 27.02 -21.70 19.05
N ALA A 699 28.23 -21.99 18.54
CA ALA A 699 28.44 -22.37 17.15
C ALA A 699 27.60 -23.59 16.72
N GLN A 700 27.51 -24.62 17.57
CA GLN A 700 26.77 -25.83 17.24
C GLN A 700 25.25 -25.61 17.26
N ILE A 701 24.71 -24.96 18.30
CA ILE A 701 23.27 -24.66 18.37
C ILE A 701 22.85 -23.72 17.24
N PHE A 702 23.68 -22.73 16.90
CA PHE A 702 23.45 -21.85 15.76
C PHE A 702 23.43 -22.62 14.43
N ALA A 703 24.39 -23.53 14.22
CA ALA A 703 24.42 -24.37 13.02
C ALA A 703 23.17 -25.24 12.91
N ASP A 704 22.73 -25.86 14.02
CA ASP A 704 21.52 -26.68 14.06
C ASP A 704 20.24 -25.83 13.87
N CYS A 705 20.22 -24.59 14.35
CA CYS A 705 19.16 -23.62 14.07
C CYS A 705 19.07 -23.29 12.58
N VAL A 706 20.20 -22.99 11.92
CA VAL A 706 20.25 -22.71 10.48
C VAL A 706 19.86 -23.95 9.67
N ASN A 707 20.29 -25.14 10.08
CA ASN A 707 20.09 -26.40 9.36
C ASN A 707 18.76 -27.11 9.66
N ALA A 708 17.99 -26.66 10.66
CA ALA A 708 16.62 -27.15 10.85
C ALA A 708 15.77 -26.93 9.58
N PRO A 709 14.73 -27.74 9.32
CA PRO A 709 13.83 -27.56 8.18
C PRO A 709 13.37 -26.11 8.00
N LYS A 710 13.45 -25.59 6.77
CA LYS A 710 13.07 -24.22 6.42
C LYS A 710 11.97 -24.22 5.38
N TYR A 711 10.95 -23.40 5.62
CA TYR A 711 9.87 -23.13 4.68
C TYR A 711 10.44 -22.72 3.31
N GLY A 712 9.71 -23.05 2.24
CA GLY A 712 10.09 -22.70 0.87
C GLY A 712 10.94 -23.77 0.18
N ASN A 713 10.98 -24.98 0.74
CA ASN A 713 11.79 -26.09 0.25
C ASN A 713 10.97 -27.35 -0.04
N ALA A 714 9.63 -27.25 -0.04
CA ALA A 714 8.70 -28.38 -0.11
C ALA A 714 9.01 -29.45 0.96
N ASP A 715 9.38 -29.01 2.16
CA ASP A 715 9.67 -29.89 3.29
C ASP A 715 8.40 -30.02 4.16
N PRO A 716 7.77 -31.22 4.20
CA PRO A 716 6.52 -31.42 4.92
C PRO A 716 6.60 -31.08 6.42
N TYR A 717 7.79 -31.14 7.03
CA TYR A 717 7.95 -30.88 8.45
C TYR A 717 7.58 -29.43 8.81
N VAL A 718 8.12 -28.47 8.05
CA VAL A 718 7.93 -27.03 8.29
C VAL A 718 6.69 -26.50 7.56
N ASP A 719 6.35 -27.07 6.41
CA ASP A 719 5.16 -26.67 5.65
C ASP A 719 3.87 -27.05 6.39
N GLN A 720 3.87 -28.14 7.15
CA GLN A 720 2.75 -28.47 8.04
C GLN A 720 2.56 -27.41 9.12
N LEU A 721 3.63 -26.83 9.67
CA LEU A 721 3.54 -25.76 10.68
C LEU A 721 2.94 -24.48 10.09
N LEU A 722 3.30 -24.13 8.84
CA LEU A 722 2.63 -23.04 8.13
C LEU A 722 1.13 -23.31 7.99
N ARG A 723 0.76 -24.52 7.55
CA ARG A 723 -0.65 -24.90 7.41
C ARG A 723 -1.40 -24.81 8.74
N ASP A 724 -0.84 -25.32 9.82
CA ASP A 724 -1.46 -25.29 11.15
C ASP A 724 -1.66 -23.87 11.65
N TYR A 725 -0.66 -23.00 11.46
CA TYR A 725 -0.77 -21.56 11.73
C TYR A 725 -1.91 -20.90 10.92
N GLN A 726 -2.02 -21.21 9.62
CA GLN A 726 -3.06 -20.65 8.76
C GLN A 726 -4.46 -21.13 9.20
N MET A 727 -4.62 -22.41 9.55
CA MET A 727 -5.90 -22.93 10.04
C MET A 727 -6.28 -22.31 11.39
N TYR A 728 -5.31 -22.14 12.30
CA TYR A 728 -5.55 -21.45 13.57
C TYR A 728 -6.08 -20.03 13.36
N LEU A 729 -5.42 -19.21 12.54
CA LEU A 729 -5.84 -17.83 12.32
C LEU A 729 -7.19 -17.72 11.62
N LYS A 730 -7.48 -18.61 10.67
CA LYS A 730 -8.77 -18.67 9.99
C LYS A 730 -9.94 -18.80 10.98
N ASP A 731 -9.78 -19.58 12.03
CA ASP A 731 -10.82 -19.81 13.03
C ASP A 731 -10.79 -18.77 14.17
N TYR A 732 -9.59 -18.29 14.52
CA TYR A 732 -9.38 -17.32 15.60
C TYR A 732 -9.83 -15.90 15.24
N LEU A 733 -9.43 -15.37 14.08
CA LEU A 733 -9.68 -13.96 13.73
C LEU A 733 -11.17 -13.59 13.66
N PRO A 734 -12.09 -14.45 13.18
CA PRO A 734 -13.52 -14.13 13.20
C PRO A 734 -14.14 -13.93 14.60
N THR A 735 -13.41 -14.33 15.68
CA THR A 735 -13.80 -14.06 17.07
C THR A 735 -13.59 -12.59 17.47
N LEU A 736 -12.79 -11.86 16.72
CA LEU A 736 -12.57 -10.42 16.86
C LEU A 736 -13.58 -9.68 15.97
N LYS A 737 -14.16 -8.60 16.50
CA LYS A 737 -15.14 -7.77 15.77
C LYS A 737 -14.63 -6.35 15.63
N SER A 738 -14.83 -5.78 14.45
CA SER A 738 -14.51 -4.39 14.15
C SER A 738 -15.59 -3.43 14.60
N TYR A 739 -15.30 -2.13 14.51
CA TYR A 739 -16.23 -1.03 14.74
C TYR A 739 -17.44 -1.00 13.77
N TYR A 740 -17.37 -1.74 12.65
CA TYR A 740 -18.51 -2.01 11.76
C TYR A 740 -19.34 -3.23 12.18
N GLY A 741 -18.98 -3.88 13.28
CA GLY A 741 -19.65 -5.09 13.78
C GLY A 741 -19.36 -6.33 12.94
N LYS A 742 -18.26 -6.35 12.19
CA LYS A 742 -17.90 -7.43 11.26
C LYS A 742 -16.71 -8.24 11.78
N PRO A 743 -16.64 -9.56 11.48
CA PRO A 743 -15.48 -10.37 11.82
C PRO A 743 -14.21 -9.85 11.14
N GLU A 744 -13.10 -9.82 11.86
CA GLU A 744 -11.78 -9.60 11.26
C GLU A 744 -11.32 -10.82 10.46
N TYR A 745 -10.35 -10.58 9.57
CA TYR A 745 -9.71 -11.58 8.73
C TYR A 745 -8.22 -11.25 8.57
N LEU A 746 -7.43 -12.17 8.00
CA LEU A 746 -5.99 -11.99 7.86
C LEU A 746 -5.63 -11.16 6.61
N CYS A 747 -4.87 -10.09 6.83
CA CYS A 747 -3.96 -9.48 5.86
C CYS A 747 -2.53 -9.92 6.19
N GLN A 748 -1.79 -10.46 5.22
CA GLN A 748 -0.46 -11.01 5.44
C GLN A 748 0.52 -10.51 4.37
N ILE A 749 1.07 -9.33 4.62
CA ILE A 749 2.08 -8.64 3.82
C ILE A 749 3.17 -8.13 4.76
N SER A 750 4.31 -7.72 4.22
CA SER A 750 5.35 -7.07 5.04
C SER A 750 5.44 -5.56 4.80
N VAL A 751 5.19 -5.11 3.58
CA VAL A 751 5.57 -3.76 3.11
C VAL A 751 7.06 -3.52 3.46
N SER A 752 7.42 -2.46 4.17
CA SER A 752 8.75 -2.30 4.78
C SER A 752 8.78 -2.65 6.27
N THR A 753 7.67 -3.10 6.86
CA THR A 753 7.51 -3.31 8.30
C THR A 753 8.37 -4.44 8.86
N HIS A 754 8.82 -5.36 8.01
CA HIS A 754 9.84 -6.37 8.38
C HIS A 754 11.20 -5.74 8.74
N GLY A 755 11.44 -4.48 8.37
CA GLY A 755 12.56 -3.66 8.82
C GLY A 755 12.49 -3.31 10.31
N PRO A 756 11.59 -2.40 10.73
CA PRO A 756 11.49 -1.94 12.12
C PRO A 756 11.10 -3.07 13.09
N GLN A 757 10.20 -3.99 12.71
CA GLN A 757 9.84 -5.10 13.60
C GLN A 757 10.96 -6.15 13.72
N GLY A 758 11.73 -6.34 12.65
CA GLY A 758 13.00 -7.05 12.72
C GLY A 758 13.98 -6.37 13.67
N PHE A 759 14.09 -5.04 13.59
CA PHE A 759 14.98 -4.25 14.44
C PHE A 759 14.68 -4.44 15.94
N VAL A 760 13.41 -4.44 16.36
CA VAL A 760 13.08 -4.60 17.80
C VAL A 760 13.17 -6.04 18.31
N THR A 761 13.45 -7.01 17.43
CA THR A 761 13.48 -8.43 17.77
C THR A 761 14.91 -8.93 17.89
N LEU A 762 15.19 -9.63 18.99
CA LEU A 762 16.46 -10.31 19.21
C LEU A 762 16.67 -11.43 18.17
N ALA A 763 17.75 -12.19 18.32
CA ALA A 763 17.99 -13.31 17.43
C ALA A 763 16.85 -14.33 17.59
N SER A 764 16.44 -14.94 16.49
CA SER A 764 15.36 -15.92 16.47
C SER A 764 15.90 -17.33 16.24
N ALA A 765 15.13 -18.33 16.66
CA ALA A 765 15.57 -19.74 16.65
C ALA A 765 15.80 -20.30 15.25
N ASP A 766 15.37 -19.62 14.19
CA ASP A 766 15.71 -19.95 12.80
C ASP A 766 17.15 -19.59 12.40
N GLY A 767 17.90 -18.92 13.28
CA GLY A 767 19.27 -18.48 13.04
C GLY A 767 19.38 -17.05 12.51
N ARG A 768 18.26 -16.32 12.36
CA ARG A 768 18.30 -14.87 12.09
C ARG A 768 18.85 -14.14 13.32
N LEU A 769 19.74 -13.17 13.10
CA LEU A 769 20.42 -12.42 14.16
C LEU A 769 19.62 -11.20 14.66
N ALA A 770 19.92 -10.77 15.88
CA ALA A 770 19.26 -9.66 16.56
C ALA A 770 19.33 -8.36 15.77
N GLY A 771 18.17 -7.70 15.65
CA GLY A 771 17.98 -6.44 14.96
C GLY A 771 17.99 -6.53 13.42
N THR A 772 18.22 -7.71 12.83
CA THR A 772 18.11 -7.88 11.37
C THR A 772 16.66 -7.95 10.92
N THR A 773 16.39 -7.72 9.64
CA THR A 773 15.03 -7.76 9.09
C THR A 773 14.36 -9.13 9.30
N TYR A 774 13.03 -9.15 9.42
CA TYR A 774 12.28 -10.40 9.23
C TYR A 774 12.30 -10.83 7.76
N SER A 775 11.81 -12.05 7.48
CA SER A 775 11.44 -12.45 6.12
C SER A 775 10.48 -11.45 5.49
N ASP A 776 10.72 -11.08 4.23
CA ASP A 776 9.80 -10.23 3.46
C ASP A 776 8.50 -10.99 3.11
N GLY A 777 7.44 -10.23 2.81
CA GLY A 777 6.14 -10.79 2.47
C GLY A 777 5.57 -11.67 3.57
N SER A 778 4.88 -12.73 3.16
CA SER A 778 4.29 -13.73 4.07
C SER A 778 4.49 -15.17 3.61
N VAL A 779 4.78 -15.36 2.33
CA VAL A 779 5.07 -16.66 1.71
C VAL A 779 6.34 -16.61 0.84
N SER A 780 7.14 -15.54 0.91
CA SER A 780 8.54 -15.56 0.44
C SER A 780 9.36 -16.47 1.35
N ALA A 781 10.34 -17.20 0.82
CA ALA A 781 11.30 -17.87 1.68
C ALA A 781 12.10 -16.83 2.51
N ALA A 782 12.50 -17.20 3.73
CA ALA A 782 13.48 -16.38 4.44
C ALA A 782 14.78 -16.35 3.64
N ALA A 783 15.42 -15.19 3.52
CA ALA A 783 16.52 -15.00 2.58
C ALA A 783 17.67 -16.01 2.80
N GLY A 784 18.09 -16.68 1.72
CA GLY A 784 19.14 -17.71 1.72
C GLY A 784 18.71 -19.09 2.25
N THR A 785 17.43 -19.30 2.55
CA THR A 785 16.92 -20.58 3.08
C THR A 785 16.28 -21.48 2.02
N ASP A 786 15.81 -20.91 0.91
CA ASP A 786 15.29 -21.59 -0.28
C ASP A 786 16.43 -22.21 -1.11
N LYS A 787 16.68 -23.49 -0.91
CA LYS A 787 17.77 -24.25 -1.54
C LYS A 787 17.28 -25.33 -2.51
N ASN A 788 15.97 -25.45 -2.69
CA ASN A 788 15.33 -26.42 -3.61
C ASN A 788 14.62 -25.76 -4.81
N GLY A 789 14.93 -24.49 -5.10
CA GLY A 789 14.44 -23.78 -6.27
C GLY A 789 13.05 -23.14 -6.12
N ILE A 790 12.69 -22.27 -7.06
CA ILE A 790 11.44 -21.48 -7.05
C ILE A 790 10.19 -22.35 -6.88
N TYR A 791 10.12 -23.47 -7.60
CA TYR A 791 8.94 -24.36 -7.55
C TYR A 791 8.72 -25.00 -6.18
N ALA A 792 9.78 -25.23 -5.41
CA ALA A 792 9.65 -25.73 -4.04
C ALA A 792 9.02 -24.67 -3.12
N ILE A 793 9.31 -23.39 -3.36
CA ILE A 793 8.62 -22.27 -2.68
C ILE A 793 7.14 -22.26 -3.04
N PHE A 794 6.81 -22.49 -4.31
CA PHE A 794 5.41 -22.55 -4.76
C PHE A 794 4.64 -23.70 -4.10
N GLU A 795 5.26 -24.88 -3.98
CA GLU A 795 4.67 -26.02 -3.25
C GLU A 795 4.45 -25.67 -1.77
N SER A 796 5.48 -25.17 -1.07
CA SER A 796 5.39 -24.79 0.35
C SER A 796 4.34 -23.71 0.59
N ALA A 797 4.25 -22.70 -0.28
CA ALA A 797 3.29 -21.61 -0.14
C ALA A 797 1.85 -22.12 -0.22
N THR A 798 1.58 -23.08 -1.11
CA THR A 798 0.22 -23.50 -1.50
C THR A 798 -0.30 -24.74 -0.75
N VAL A 799 0.29 -25.05 0.41
CA VAL A 799 -0.22 -26.12 1.30
C VAL A 799 -1.56 -25.79 1.99
N TYR A 800 -2.05 -24.57 1.81
CA TYR A 800 -3.38 -24.11 2.20
C TYR A 800 -4.02 -23.31 1.05
N ASP A 801 -5.34 -23.12 1.12
CA ASP A 801 -6.07 -22.30 0.15
C ASP A 801 -5.94 -20.82 0.50
N HIS A 802 -5.24 -20.07 -0.34
CA HIS A 802 -4.96 -18.65 -0.12
C HIS A 802 -6.23 -17.78 -0.05
N SER A 803 -7.37 -18.22 -0.61
CA SER A 803 -8.64 -17.47 -0.53
C SER A 803 -9.28 -17.45 0.85
N GLN A 804 -8.72 -18.23 1.80
CA GLN A 804 -9.08 -18.17 3.21
C GLN A 804 -8.61 -16.87 3.89
N ASN A 805 -7.67 -16.15 3.26
CA ASN A 805 -7.16 -14.87 3.71
C ASN A 805 -7.38 -13.81 2.64
N GLN A 806 -7.15 -12.55 2.98
CA GLN A 806 -7.24 -11.46 2.01
C GLN A 806 -6.22 -11.62 0.88
N ASN A 807 -5.01 -12.08 1.23
CA ASN A 807 -3.85 -12.13 0.35
C ASN A 807 -2.79 -13.11 0.88
N ALA A 808 -1.73 -13.31 0.10
CA ALA A 808 -0.45 -13.91 0.52
C ALA A 808 0.67 -13.38 -0.40
N GLN A 809 1.73 -12.81 0.17
CA GLN A 809 2.74 -12.04 -0.56
C GLN A 809 4.03 -12.82 -0.77
N MET A 810 4.41 -13.01 -2.03
CA MET A 810 5.70 -13.57 -2.46
C MET A 810 6.52 -12.55 -3.26
N ASN A 811 7.81 -12.45 -2.94
CA ASN A 811 8.83 -11.81 -3.74
C ASN A 811 9.80 -12.85 -4.30
N LEU A 812 10.19 -12.68 -5.56
CA LEU A 812 11.29 -13.42 -6.17
C LEU A 812 12.29 -12.45 -6.78
N LYS A 813 13.57 -12.82 -6.82
CA LYS A 813 14.62 -12.05 -7.49
C LYS A 813 15.31 -12.93 -8.53
N LEU A 814 15.27 -12.48 -9.78
CA LEU A 814 15.91 -13.13 -10.91
C LEU A 814 17.12 -12.31 -11.35
N HIS A 815 18.21 -12.97 -11.74
CA HIS A 815 19.27 -12.28 -12.45
C HIS A 815 18.77 -11.92 -13.87
N PRO A 816 19.14 -10.76 -14.46
CA PRO A 816 18.68 -10.38 -15.80
C PRO A 816 18.96 -11.40 -16.92
N SER A 817 19.97 -12.26 -16.76
CA SER A 817 20.24 -13.34 -17.72
C SER A 817 19.15 -14.42 -17.77
N ALA A 818 18.42 -14.63 -16.67
CA ALA A 818 17.40 -15.68 -16.55
C ALA A 818 16.21 -15.43 -17.51
N VAL A 819 15.96 -14.16 -17.85
CA VAL A 819 14.78 -13.70 -18.61
C VAL A 819 15.13 -12.92 -19.88
N LYS A 820 16.32 -13.18 -20.45
CA LYS A 820 16.79 -12.52 -21.66
C LYS A 820 15.95 -12.88 -22.90
N GLY A 821 15.61 -11.87 -23.71
CA GLY A 821 14.90 -12.02 -24.98
C GLY A 821 13.44 -12.45 -24.82
N LEU A 822 12.76 -12.72 -25.94
CA LEU A 822 11.34 -13.09 -25.96
C LEU A 822 11.10 -14.46 -25.29
N SER A 823 12.03 -15.40 -25.44
CA SER A 823 11.97 -16.70 -24.74
C SER A 823 12.09 -16.52 -23.23
N GLY A 824 12.91 -15.58 -22.76
CA GLY A 824 12.98 -15.18 -21.36
C GLY A 824 11.69 -14.53 -20.84
N THR A 825 11.05 -13.66 -21.63
CA THR A 825 9.70 -13.14 -21.32
C THR A 825 8.71 -14.27 -21.11
N ARG A 826 8.73 -15.26 -22.02
CA ARG A 826 7.81 -16.39 -21.95
C ARG A 826 8.06 -17.27 -20.74
N LYS A 827 9.32 -17.55 -20.40
CA LYS A 827 9.69 -18.32 -19.20
C LYS A 827 9.18 -17.64 -17.93
N LEU A 828 9.37 -16.32 -17.80
CA LEU A 828 8.84 -15.55 -16.69
C LEU A 828 7.31 -15.70 -16.59
N LEU A 829 6.59 -15.59 -17.72
CA LEU A 829 5.15 -15.80 -17.75
C LEU A 829 4.76 -17.23 -17.34
N ASP A 830 5.48 -18.25 -17.81
CA ASP A 830 5.18 -19.64 -17.47
C ASP A 830 5.46 -19.94 -15.98
N VAL A 831 6.47 -19.31 -15.37
CA VAL A 831 6.72 -19.33 -13.91
C VAL A 831 5.53 -18.71 -13.15
N VAL A 832 5.06 -17.53 -13.60
CA VAL A 832 3.86 -16.90 -13.03
C VAL A 832 2.67 -17.85 -13.12
N ARG A 833 2.41 -18.43 -14.30
CA ARG A 833 1.30 -19.36 -14.53
C ARG A 833 1.37 -20.59 -13.64
N ALA A 834 2.57 -21.16 -13.46
CA ALA A 834 2.76 -22.32 -12.61
C ALA A 834 2.30 -22.03 -11.19
N TYR A 835 2.66 -20.87 -10.63
CA TYR A 835 2.23 -20.47 -9.30
C TYR A 835 0.74 -20.12 -9.23
N MET A 836 0.24 -19.33 -10.19
CA MET A 836 -1.17 -18.92 -10.22
C MET A 836 -2.12 -20.12 -10.34
N ARG A 837 -1.78 -21.12 -11.16
CA ARG A 837 -2.58 -22.34 -11.34
C ARG A 837 -2.62 -23.24 -10.12
N LYS A 838 -1.66 -23.11 -9.20
CA LYS A 838 -1.67 -23.79 -7.90
C LYS A 838 -2.57 -23.08 -6.87
N GLY A 839 -3.15 -21.93 -7.23
CA GLY A 839 -3.94 -21.10 -6.31
C GLY A 839 -3.11 -20.06 -5.55
N GLY A 840 -1.81 -19.96 -5.84
CA GLY A 840 -0.93 -18.95 -5.29
C GLY A 840 -1.48 -17.55 -5.56
N PHE A 841 -1.62 -16.74 -4.51
CA PHE A 841 -2.32 -15.45 -4.59
C PHE A 841 -1.52 -14.39 -5.35
N HIS A 842 -0.22 -14.23 -5.04
CA HIS A 842 0.56 -13.13 -5.61
C HIS A 842 2.04 -13.46 -5.73
N VAL A 843 2.65 -13.04 -6.84
CA VAL A 843 4.10 -13.00 -7.03
C VAL A 843 4.53 -11.72 -7.75
N GLN A 844 5.66 -11.15 -7.32
CA GLN A 844 6.31 -10.02 -7.98
C GLN A 844 7.83 -10.24 -8.03
N PHE A 845 8.48 -9.60 -8.99
CA PHE A 845 9.86 -9.91 -9.34
C PHE A 845 10.75 -8.67 -9.26
N ASN A 846 11.90 -8.82 -8.63
CA ASN A 846 13.08 -8.05 -8.98
C ASN A 846 13.79 -8.75 -10.15
N VAL A 847 14.22 -8.00 -11.15
CA VAL A 847 15.11 -8.49 -12.21
C VAL A 847 16.34 -7.59 -12.25
N VAL A 848 17.25 -7.84 -11.32
CA VAL A 848 18.42 -7.01 -11.05
C VAL A 848 19.50 -7.85 -10.38
N GLY A 849 20.75 -7.62 -10.74
CA GLY A 849 21.88 -8.26 -10.07
C GLY A 849 22.17 -7.60 -8.72
N SER A 850 22.45 -8.42 -7.71
CA SER A 850 22.76 -7.95 -6.35
C SER A 850 24.00 -7.05 -6.30
N ASP A 851 24.95 -7.24 -7.23
CA ASP A 851 26.15 -6.39 -7.36
C ASP A 851 25.80 -4.95 -7.71
N THR A 852 24.80 -4.73 -8.59
CA THR A 852 24.31 -3.38 -8.93
C THR A 852 23.73 -2.70 -7.70
N LEU A 853 22.96 -3.43 -6.89
CA LEU A 853 22.36 -2.88 -5.67
C LEU A 853 23.42 -2.50 -4.62
N ARG A 854 24.43 -3.35 -4.43
CA ARG A 854 25.57 -3.06 -3.55
C ARG A 854 26.38 -1.86 -4.04
N ALA A 855 26.56 -1.72 -5.35
CA ALA A 855 27.22 -0.55 -5.93
C ALA A 855 26.40 0.73 -5.72
N ALA A 856 25.09 0.66 -5.92
CA ALA A 856 24.17 1.78 -5.73
C ALA A 856 24.03 2.19 -4.26
N GLN A 857 24.13 1.26 -3.31
CA GLN A 857 24.17 1.57 -1.88
C GLN A 857 25.43 2.38 -1.49
N LYS A 858 26.57 2.11 -2.15
CA LYS A 858 27.84 2.83 -1.89
C LYS A 858 27.90 4.21 -2.55
N LYS A 859 27.23 4.39 -3.70
CA LYS A 859 27.26 5.62 -4.52
C LYS A 859 25.86 5.98 -5.03
N PRO A 860 24.90 6.30 -4.16
CA PRO A 860 23.50 6.50 -4.53
C PRO A 860 23.29 7.62 -5.55
N GLU A 861 24.17 8.62 -5.59
CA GLU A 861 24.15 9.74 -6.54
C GLU A 861 24.32 9.29 -8.01
N ALA A 862 25.02 8.17 -8.24
CA ALA A 862 25.21 7.61 -9.58
C ALA A 862 24.01 6.77 -10.07
N TYR A 863 23.03 6.54 -9.20
CA TYR A 863 21.87 5.66 -9.43
C TYR A 863 20.56 6.35 -9.01
N ARG A 864 20.42 7.64 -9.33
CA ARG A 864 19.27 8.47 -8.92
C ARG A 864 17.94 7.90 -9.38
N ASP A 865 17.91 7.28 -10.55
CA ASP A 865 16.75 6.70 -11.22
C ASP A 865 16.62 5.18 -11.03
N LEU A 866 17.57 4.53 -10.36
CA LEU A 866 17.50 3.10 -10.06
C LEU A 866 16.29 2.83 -9.18
N MET A 867 15.42 1.93 -9.65
CA MET A 867 14.26 1.45 -8.91
C MET A 867 14.39 -0.02 -8.59
N VAL A 868 13.80 -0.43 -7.47
CA VAL A 868 13.69 -1.84 -7.08
C VAL A 868 12.30 -2.13 -6.54
N ARG A 869 11.91 -3.40 -6.57
CA ARG A 869 10.74 -3.90 -5.87
C ARG A 869 11.09 -4.23 -4.42
N VAL A 870 10.30 -3.75 -3.47
CA VAL A 870 10.45 -4.10 -2.04
C VAL A 870 9.40 -5.15 -1.68
N ALA A 871 8.19 -4.75 -1.29
CA ALA A 871 7.09 -5.67 -1.02
C ALA A 871 5.75 -4.98 -1.30
N GLY A 872 5.28 -5.09 -2.55
CA GLY A 872 4.02 -4.51 -2.98
C GLY A 872 4.14 -3.11 -3.58
N PHE A 873 5.36 -2.57 -3.60
CA PHE A 873 5.69 -1.30 -4.25
C PHE A 873 7.08 -1.30 -4.86
N THR A 874 7.25 -0.42 -5.85
CA THR A 874 8.54 -0.03 -6.41
C THR A 874 8.95 1.31 -5.80
N GLN A 875 10.24 1.52 -5.54
CA GLN A 875 10.76 2.80 -5.07
C GLN A 875 12.16 3.05 -5.63
N TYR A 876 12.55 4.33 -5.72
CA TYR A 876 13.92 4.70 -6.01
C TYR A 876 14.87 4.19 -4.91
N TRP A 877 15.94 3.52 -5.29
CA TRP A 877 16.91 2.92 -4.38
C TRP A 877 17.46 3.92 -3.36
N CYS A 878 17.75 5.15 -3.82
CA CYS A 878 18.27 6.22 -2.97
C CYS A 878 17.27 6.74 -1.92
N GLU A 879 15.96 6.48 -2.08
CA GLU A 879 14.91 6.88 -1.13
C GLU A 879 14.54 5.75 -0.15
N ILE A 880 15.15 4.57 -0.27
CA ILE A 880 14.94 3.42 0.63
C ILE A 880 15.95 3.44 1.77
N GLY A 881 15.51 3.21 3.00
CA GLY A 881 16.38 3.10 4.18
C GLY A 881 17.29 1.87 4.14
N LYS A 882 18.49 1.98 4.73
CA LYS A 882 19.49 0.91 4.72
C LYS A 882 18.98 -0.48 5.17
N PRO A 883 18.12 -0.62 6.21
CA PRO A 883 17.62 -1.93 6.61
C PRO A 883 16.93 -2.70 5.48
N ILE A 884 16.10 -2.00 4.70
CA ILE A 884 15.39 -2.59 3.56
C ILE A 884 16.32 -2.78 2.36
N GLN A 885 17.30 -1.89 2.16
CA GLN A 885 18.30 -2.10 1.12
C GLN A 885 19.11 -3.39 1.36
N ASP A 886 19.61 -3.61 2.57
CA ASP A 886 20.37 -4.81 2.93
C ASP A 886 19.55 -6.09 2.75
N GLU A 887 18.26 -6.02 3.08
CA GLU A 887 17.30 -7.12 2.91
C GLU A 887 17.11 -7.47 1.42
N VAL A 888 16.77 -6.49 0.58
CA VAL A 888 16.57 -6.69 -0.87
C VAL A 888 17.83 -7.19 -1.56
N ILE A 889 19.01 -6.68 -1.16
CA ILE A 889 20.32 -7.17 -1.63
C ILE A 889 20.46 -8.67 -1.33
N TYR A 890 20.05 -9.12 -0.15
CA TYR A 890 20.33 -10.48 0.33
C TYR A 890 19.29 -11.52 -0.11
N ARG A 891 18.12 -11.12 -0.63
CA ARG A 891 17.15 -12.07 -1.22
C ARG A 891 17.85 -13.02 -2.19
N THR A 892 17.43 -14.29 -2.20
CA THR A 892 17.99 -15.31 -3.07
C THR A 892 17.86 -14.88 -4.54
N GLU A 893 18.97 -14.92 -5.27
CA GLU A 893 19.05 -14.57 -6.68
C GLU A 893 19.02 -15.83 -7.53
N TYR A 894 18.09 -15.90 -8.48
CA TYR A 894 17.92 -17.05 -9.38
C TYR A 894 18.50 -16.74 -10.77
N ASP A 895 19.52 -17.50 -11.16
CA ASP A 895 20.19 -17.38 -12.47
C ASP A 895 19.42 -18.06 -13.61
N GLU A 896 18.51 -18.98 -13.27
CA GLU A 896 17.62 -19.70 -14.18
C GLU A 896 16.17 -19.53 -13.73
N ALA A 897 15.28 -19.19 -14.66
CA ALA A 897 13.85 -18.97 -14.45
C ALA A 897 13.03 -20.25 -14.65
#